data_AF-A0A7S3IJ43-F1
#
_entry.id   AF-A0A7S3IJ43-F1
#
_cell.length_a   1.000
_cell.length_b   1.000
_cell.length_c   1.000
_cell.angle_alpha   90.00
_cell.angle_beta   90.00
_cell.angle_gamma   90.00
#
_symmetry.space_group_name_H-M   'P 1'
#
loop_
_entity.id
_entity.type
_entity.pdbx_description
1 polymer ?
#
loop_
_entity_poly.entity_id
_entity_poly.type
_entity_poly.pdbx_seq_one_letter_code
_entity_poly.pdbx_strand_id
1 'polypeptide(L)'
;MFENIIEKLQDKDFIQSAISITNSTDDLVAPANFTGELTPEDAACYGSRYGDVKDPQLHWIKVGKSQGRLSTCAKNITDIEAERLQINSPEVQRKFGMAKTPATIELIRSEFFHHSHNSTLYKDWIKPSDLTEPEFCGSEGEQGAYCKCRGTVWMGLATANDTGAPIETLDQMRQWNTTSKRVNDDMINCNPSDFGGVDPWKGAHKQCFCEPEPEVKPTRCALDGEDCTCNGIMMYAAAGPDKLPMSVWDAFESPYALSKMNKTGKASCWKDTFNGVDVAPGEAKQCFCDENSEFITEEEIKDLGEYWSSMLAEQKAKDELTKIDTEATQAAEAASEEAAAAVAEAKANVQAKEEALKKSETDTEAEIKKAEEEAKAAEAAAKKKKAADEARAKKEAEAAKKAAEEAAALKAAAEKAEKAALAAKNAAEKKALEEKAREEKEAAVKAAVAAAMAEQKAAHDAELAKIAAEQEEERIQREKAAKELAARQKAEAEAAAQAEAQAKEAADQARKAAEAEARAAEAEHVKAMMEKAVAEALEQQRIAYEKKMKLEEERRAKEKAEREAREAELLAQRQKEEEAAEEAEKKAEEEAARKQREAEAAEAALKAQQKAEEEEKKRLEKEAYEKAKKEQLAKDALLKAQRDEELAKTEADAKAAQERAAAAQKAFEAAEAETKKSMEAQKQLQEEIEKQEAQAKVAKQAAAEAAAEQKKAKENAAHWKQLADAAKKKAADDMAKAEAKSKKKAEEQKKLQ
;
A
#
# COMPACT_ATOMS: atom_id res chain seq x y z
N MET A 1 -46.27 1.39 23.19
CA MET A 1 -44.93 1.70 23.74
C MET A 1 -44.65 3.20 23.70
N PHE A 2 -44.99 3.92 22.62
CA PHE A 2 -44.87 5.40 22.55
C PHE A 2 -45.80 6.18 23.50
N GLU A 3 -47.03 5.71 23.76
CA GLU A 3 -47.95 6.41 24.67
C GLU A 3 -47.48 6.40 26.14
N ASN A 4 -46.76 5.36 26.56
CA ASN A 4 -46.24 5.20 27.92
C ASN A 4 -45.02 6.12 28.19
N ILE A 5 -44.36 6.59 27.13
CA ILE A 5 -43.24 7.55 27.23
C ILE A 5 -43.80 8.97 27.35
N ILE A 6 -44.88 9.29 26.62
CA ILE A 6 -45.52 10.61 26.68
C ILE A 6 -46.15 10.85 28.05
N GLU A 7 -46.74 9.84 28.67
CA GLU A 7 -47.35 9.94 30.00
C GLU A 7 -46.31 10.21 31.11
N LYS A 8 -45.09 9.65 30.99
CA LYS A 8 -43.97 9.95 31.92
C LYS A 8 -43.32 11.30 31.70
N LEU A 9 -43.34 11.83 30.47
CA LEU A 9 -42.81 13.17 30.16
C LEU A 9 -43.75 14.30 30.61
N GLN A 10 -45.01 14.00 30.95
CA GLN A 10 -45.95 14.98 31.50
C GLN A 10 -45.99 14.99 33.03
N ASP A 11 -45.29 14.07 33.69
CA ASP A 11 -45.17 14.04 35.13
C ASP A 11 -44.22 15.16 35.61
N LYS A 12 -44.81 16.19 36.23
CA LYS A 12 -44.08 17.35 36.77
C LYS A 12 -43.08 16.96 37.85
N ASP A 13 -43.35 15.91 38.62
CA ASP A 13 -42.45 15.47 39.68
C ASP A 13 -41.23 14.75 39.09
N PHE A 14 -41.42 14.03 37.97
CA PHE A 14 -40.32 13.44 37.21
C PHE A 14 -39.40 14.54 36.61
N ILE A 15 -39.97 15.59 36.04
CA ILE A 15 -39.21 16.72 35.50
C ILE A 15 -38.54 17.55 36.61
N GLN A 16 -39.21 17.81 37.75
CA GLN A 16 -38.59 18.52 38.88
C GLN A 16 -37.49 17.70 39.58
N SER A 17 -37.63 16.38 39.63
CA SER A 17 -36.56 15.49 40.12
C SER A 17 -35.37 15.48 39.16
N ALA A 18 -35.59 15.49 37.84
CA ALA A 18 -34.52 15.57 36.86
C ALA A 18 -33.81 16.94 36.89
N ILE A 19 -34.54 18.05 37.05
CA ILE A 19 -33.98 19.41 37.14
C ILE A 19 -33.22 19.65 38.46
N SER A 20 -33.63 19.03 39.57
CA SER A 20 -32.87 19.12 40.84
C SER A 20 -31.53 18.40 40.76
N ILE A 21 -31.39 17.38 39.91
CA ILE A 21 -30.13 16.64 39.73
C ILE A 21 -29.13 17.45 38.88
N THR A 22 -29.60 18.33 37.99
CA THR A 22 -28.71 19.06 37.06
C THR A 22 -28.21 20.42 37.57
N ASN A 23 -28.77 20.95 38.66
CA ASN A 23 -28.43 22.30 39.15
C ASN A 23 -27.54 22.32 40.41
N SER A 24 -26.97 21.19 40.83
CA SER A 24 -25.99 21.10 41.92
C SER A 24 -24.67 20.60 41.35
N THR A 25 -23.86 21.51 40.81
CA THR A 25 -22.51 21.23 40.30
C THR A 25 -21.41 21.58 41.32
N ASP A 26 -21.75 22.13 42.49
CA ASP A 26 -20.78 22.60 43.49
C ASP A 26 -20.61 21.67 44.71
N ASP A 27 -21.38 20.57 44.80
CA ASP A 27 -21.15 19.51 45.79
C ASP A 27 -20.87 18.19 45.06
N LEU A 28 -19.61 18.00 44.67
CA LEU A 28 -19.10 16.71 44.20
C LEU A 28 -19.43 15.65 45.25
N VAL A 29 -20.27 14.70 44.81
CA VAL A 29 -20.74 13.54 45.54
C VAL A 29 -19.55 12.80 46.14
N ALA A 30 -19.36 12.92 47.45
CA ALA A 30 -18.58 11.95 48.20
C ALA A 30 -19.23 10.57 47.96
N PRO A 31 -18.48 9.52 47.61
CA PRO A 31 -19.04 8.21 47.33
C PRO A 31 -19.92 7.76 48.51
N ALA A 32 -21.11 7.25 48.16
CA ALA A 32 -22.21 6.97 49.07
C ALA A 32 -21.77 6.34 50.39
N ASN A 33 -22.01 7.06 51.49
CA ASN A 33 -21.94 6.56 52.88
C ASN A 33 -20.66 5.80 53.25
N PHE A 34 -19.49 6.44 53.10
CA PHE A 34 -18.31 6.03 53.87
C PHE A 34 -18.64 6.23 55.37
N THR A 35 -18.74 5.14 56.14
CA THR A 35 -19.02 5.16 57.59
C THR A 35 -17.93 5.85 58.42
N GLY A 36 -16.94 6.46 57.77
CA GLY A 36 -15.78 7.11 58.38
C GLY A 36 -14.68 6.12 58.81
N GLU A 37 -14.99 4.83 58.85
CA GLU A 37 -14.06 3.77 59.24
C GLU A 37 -13.36 3.17 58.02
N LEU A 38 -12.04 3.01 58.10
CA LEU A 38 -11.28 2.29 57.09
C LEU A 38 -11.63 0.80 57.15
N THR A 39 -11.88 0.18 56.00
CA THR A 39 -11.92 -1.28 55.90
C THR A 39 -10.56 -1.86 56.31
N PRO A 40 -10.47 -3.13 56.74
CA PRO A 40 -9.18 -3.73 57.10
C PRO A 40 -8.13 -3.68 55.98
N GLU A 41 -8.59 -3.81 54.73
CA GLU A 41 -7.75 -3.69 53.53
C GLU A 41 -7.26 -2.24 53.36
N ASP A 42 -8.17 -1.27 53.39
CA ASP A 42 -7.83 0.16 53.30
C ASP A 42 -6.90 0.60 54.43
N ALA A 43 -7.11 0.10 55.65
CA ALA A 43 -6.25 0.35 56.80
C ALA A 43 -4.82 -0.17 56.57
N ALA A 44 -4.65 -1.33 55.96
CA ALA A 44 -3.33 -1.87 55.63
C ALA A 44 -2.62 -1.00 54.58
N CYS A 45 -3.31 -0.63 53.49
CA CYS A 45 -2.73 0.26 52.47
C CYS A 45 -2.40 1.64 53.04
N TYR A 46 -3.30 2.22 53.83
CA TYR A 46 -3.11 3.50 54.49
C TYR A 46 -1.88 3.48 55.39
N GLY A 47 -1.73 2.45 56.24
CA GLY A 47 -0.55 2.29 57.09
C GLY A 47 0.75 2.08 56.31
N SER A 48 0.69 1.44 55.15
CA SER A 48 1.87 1.25 54.29
C SER A 48 2.29 2.52 53.54
N ARG A 49 1.33 3.40 53.23
CA ARG A 49 1.53 4.61 52.42
C ARG A 49 2.16 5.75 53.22
N TYR A 50 1.82 5.87 54.50
CA TYR A 50 2.22 7.00 55.34
C TYR A 50 3.12 6.57 56.49
N GLY A 51 4.33 7.13 56.55
CA GLY A 51 5.37 6.66 57.47
C GLY A 51 5.13 7.00 58.95
N ASP A 52 4.22 7.93 59.24
CA ASP A 52 3.85 8.38 60.60
C ASP A 52 2.73 7.53 61.23
N VAL A 53 2.19 6.56 60.51
CA VAL A 53 1.01 5.79 60.92
C VAL A 53 1.40 4.56 61.76
N LYS A 54 0.99 4.55 63.03
CA LYS A 54 1.10 3.37 63.92
C LYS A 54 -0.21 2.56 63.99
N ASP A 55 -1.34 3.26 64.04
CA ASP A 55 -2.70 2.70 64.03
C ASP A 55 -3.45 3.38 62.88
N PRO A 56 -3.59 2.70 61.72
CA PRO A 56 -4.21 3.29 60.53
C PRO A 56 -5.62 3.83 60.74
N GLN A 57 -6.48 3.09 61.45
CA GLN A 57 -7.87 3.48 61.68
C GLN A 57 -7.94 4.73 62.56
N LEU A 58 -7.23 4.70 63.70
CA LEU A 58 -7.23 5.83 64.62
C LEU A 58 -6.55 7.06 64.01
N HIS A 59 -5.48 6.84 63.24
CA HIS A 59 -4.75 7.91 62.57
C HIS A 59 -5.59 8.58 61.49
N TRP A 60 -6.33 7.80 60.68
CA TRP A 60 -7.24 8.33 59.68
C TRP A 60 -8.29 9.26 60.30
N ILE A 61 -8.93 8.82 61.38
CA ILE A 61 -9.97 9.60 62.06
C ILE A 61 -9.41 10.89 62.67
N LYS A 62 -8.24 10.84 63.30
CA LYS A 62 -7.65 11.99 64.02
C LYS A 62 -6.92 12.98 63.13
N VAL A 63 -6.22 12.49 62.12
CA VAL A 63 -5.25 13.26 61.33
C VAL A 63 -5.58 13.14 59.86
N GLY A 64 -5.66 11.91 59.34
CA GLY A 64 -5.79 11.63 57.92
C GLY A 64 -6.94 12.38 57.24
N LYS A 65 -8.14 12.36 57.84
CA LYS A 65 -9.32 13.02 57.30
C LYS A 65 -9.16 14.54 57.21
N SER A 66 -8.62 15.16 58.26
CA SER A 66 -8.34 16.62 58.26
C SER A 66 -7.25 17.02 57.28
N GLN A 67 -6.33 16.09 57.02
CA GLN A 67 -5.25 16.23 56.07
C GLN A 67 -5.63 15.76 54.65
N GLY A 68 -6.90 15.42 54.40
CA GLY A 68 -7.36 14.88 53.12
C GLY A 68 -6.47 13.75 52.58
N ARG A 69 -5.91 12.92 53.46
CA ARG A 69 -5.12 11.77 53.03
C ARG A 69 -6.00 10.80 52.26
N LEU A 70 -5.44 10.05 51.32
CA LEU A 70 -6.18 9.01 50.64
C LEU A 70 -6.48 7.87 51.61
N SER A 71 -7.75 7.70 51.99
CA SER A 71 -8.19 6.65 52.92
C SER A 71 -8.10 5.26 52.32
N THR A 72 -8.17 5.13 51.01
CA THR A 72 -8.42 3.84 50.34
C THR A 72 -7.17 3.22 49.76
N CYS A 73 -7.20 1.90 49.52
CA CYS A 73 -6.16 1.19 48.79
C CYS A 73 -6.08 1.66 47.34
N ALA A 74 -7.21 1.68 46.65
CA ALA A 74 -7.31 2.19 45.30
C ALA A 74 -6.96 3.69 45.29
N LYS A 75 -6.07 4.09 44.37
CA LYS A 75 -5.94 5.51 44.06
C LYS A 75 -7.26 6.01 43.48
N ASN A 76 -7.68 7.20 43.88
CA ASN A 76 -8.68 7.92 43.10
C ASN A 76 -8.09 8.09 41.70
N ILE A 77 -8.82 7.90 40.61
CA ILE A 77 -8.29 8.16 39.25
C ILE A 77 -8.84 9.49 38.74
N THR A 78 -8.03 10.26 38.00
CA THR A 78 -8.43 11.56 37.44
C THR A 78 -9.51 11.38 36.38
N ASP A 79 -10.14 12.48 35.94
CA ASP A 79 -11.08 12.39 34.80
C ASP A 79 -10.34 11.86 33.56
N ILE A 80 -9.10 12.30 33.37
CA ILE A 80 -8.24 11.90 32.25
C ILE A 80 -7.81 10.43 32.36
N GLU A 81 -7.44 9.95 33.54
CA GLU A 81 -7.15 8.53 33.78
C GLU A 81 -8.40 7.66 33.56
N ALA A 82 -9.58 8.12 33.97
CA ALA A 82 -10.84 7.43 33.70
C ALA A 82 -11.19 7.42 32.20
N GLU A 83 -10.97 8.53 31.50
CA GLU A 83 -11.09 8.60 30.04
C GLU A 83 -10.11 7.63 29.36
N ARG A 84 -8.84 7.58 29.78
CA ARG A 84 -7.86 6.60 29.27
C ARG A 84 -8.30 5.17 29.55
N LEU A 85 -8.85 4.92 30.73
CA LEU A 85 -9.39 3.60 31.08
C LEU A 85 -10.53 3.21 30.13
N GLN A 86 -11.44 4.15 29.84
CA GLN A 86 -12.49 3.98 28.85
C GLN A 86 -11.90 3.68 27.47
N ILE A 87 -10.96 4.49 27.01
CA ILE A 87 -10.35 4.41 25.67
C ILE A 87 -9.58 3.09 25.48
N ASN A 88 -8.89 2.61 26.51
CA ASN A 88 -8.01 1.45 26.40
C ASN A 88 -8.68 0.13 26.81
N SER A 89 -9.86 0.16 27.44
CA SER A 89 -10.57 -1.03 27.90
C SER A 89 -11.88 -1.27 27.14
N PRO A 90 -11.92 -2.19 26.16
CA PRO A 90 -13.16 -2.54 25.46
C PRO A 90 -14.27 -3.01 26.40
N GLU A 91 -13.94 -3.60 27.55
CA GLU A 91 -14.92 -4.01 28.55
C GLU A 91 -15.60 -2.81 29.19
N VAL A 92 -14.84 -1.78 29.56
CA VAL A 92 -15.36 -0.52 30.11
C VAL A 92 -16.20 0.21 29.06
N GLN A 93 -15.75 0.23 27.80
CA GLN A 93 -16.51 0.80 26.69
C GLN A 93 -17.85 0.09 26.48
N ARG A 94 -17.85 -1.26 26.47
CA ARG A 94 -19.09 -2.04 26.33
C ARG A 94 -20.04 -1.80 27.49
N LYS A 95 -19.52 -1.60 28.71
CA LYS A 95 -20.32 -1.41 29.92
C LYS A 95 -20.92 -0.01 30.01
N PHE A 96 -20.15 1.03 29.69
CA PHE A 96 -20.54 2.42 29.94
C PHE A 96 -20.67 3.29 28.68
N GLY A 97 -20.39 2.74 27.51
CA GLY A 97 -20.30 3.48 26.23
C GLY A 97 -19.02 4.30 26.12
N MET A 98 -18.96 5.16 25.10
CA MET A 98 -17.85 6.10 24.85
C MET A 98 -18.18 7.55 25.21
N ALA A 99 -19.37 7.80 25.76
CA ALA A 99 -19.79 9.16 26.11
C ALA A 99 -18.94 9.69 27.29
N LYS A 100 -18.23 10.80 27.08
CA LYS A 100 -17.41 11.48 28.10
C LYS A 100 -18.25 12.37 29.04
N THR A 101 -19.39 11.86 29.51
CA THR A 101 -20.23 12.62 30.44
C THR A 101 -19.67 12.50 31.86
N PRO A 102 -19.84 13.53 32.72
CA PRO A 102 -19.43 13.44 34.13
C PRO A 102 -20.01 12.20 34.84
N ALA A 103 -21.25 11.83 34.53
CA ALA A 103 -21.88 10.62 35.07
C ALA A 103 -21.17 9.33 34.62
N THR A 104 -20.78 9.24 33.34
CA THR A 104 -20.03 8.10 32.81
C THR A 104 -18.65 7.99 33.47
N ILE A 105 -17.94 9.10 33.59
CA ILE A 105 -16.61 9.14 34.23
C ILE A 105 -16.69 8.68 35.68
N GLU A 106 -17.74 9.07 36.40
CA GLU A 106 -17.95 8.64 37.78
C GLU A 106 -18.25 7.14 37.89
N LEU A 107 -19.02 6.58 36.96
CA LEU A 107 -19.24 5.13 36.89
C LEU A 107 -17.94 4.38 36.61
N ILE A 108 -17.06 4.91 35.76
CA ILE A 108 -15.76 4.32 35.44
C ILE A 108 -14.81 4.40 36.65
N ARG A 109 -14.82 5.51 37.39
CA ARG A 109 -14.09 5.63 38.66
C ARG A 109 -14.56 4.59 39.67
N SER A 110 -15.88 4.44 39.82
CA SER A 110 -16.47 3.45 40.71
C SER A 110 -16.08 2.02 40.31
N GLU A 111 -16.11 1.71 39.00
CA GLU A 111 -15.64 0.43 38.49
C GLU A 111 -14.17 0.20 38.81
N PHE A 112 -13.33 1.21 38.56
CA PHE A 112 -11.90 1.11 38.84
C PHE A 112 -11.67 0.84 40.34
N PHE A 113 -12.36 1.61 41.17
CA PHE A 113 -12.27 1.54 42.62
C PHE A 113 -12.68 0.16 43.15
N HIS A 114 -13.82 -0.39 42.72
CA HIS A 114 -14.36 -1.63 43.27
C HIS A 114 -13.81 -2.91 42.65
N HIS A 115 -13.41 -2.89 41.38
CA HIS A 115 -13.11 -4.12 40.63
C HIS A 115 -11.71 -4.14 40.04
N SER A 116 -11.20 -3.01 39.56
CA SER A 116 -10.03 -3.01 38.67
C SER A 116 -8.71 -2.60 39.32
N HIS A 117 -8.72 -1.91 40.46
CA HIS A 117 -7.50 -1.34 41.05
C HIS A 117 -6.43 -2.39 41.42
N ASN A 118 -6.81 -3.66 41.57
CA ASN A 118 -5.88 -4.77 41.84
C ASN A 118 -5.36 -5.48 40.58
N SER A 119 -5.99 -5.24 39.42
CA SER A 119 -5.56 -5.86 38.16
C SER A 119 -4.45 -5.04 37.51
N THR A 120 -3.38 -5.73 37.11
CA THR A 120 -2.23 -5.12 36.41
C THR A 120 -2.63 -4.53 35.07
N LEU A 121 -3.58 -5.14 34.36
CA LEU A 121 -4.06 -4.68 33.06
C LEU A 121 -4.68 -3.27 33.14
N TYR A 122 -5.56 -3.03 34.11
CA TYR A 122 -6.18 -1.71 34.26
C TYR A 122 -5.17 -0.65 34.73
N LYS A 123 -4.17 -1.06 35.54
CA LYS A 123 -3.05 -0.16 35.90
C LYS A 123 -2.25 0.26 34.67
N ASP A 124 -2.04 -0.66 33.73
CA ASP A 124 -1.35 -0.35 32.48
C ASP A 124 -2.23 0.52 31.55
N TRP A 125 -3.54 0.34 31.56
CA TRP A 125 -4.47 1.12 30.72
C TRP A 125 -4.68 2.57 31.15
N ILE A 126 -4.47 2.91 32.43
CA ILE A 126 -4.53 4.31 32.90
C ILE A 126 -3.19 5.03 32.80
N LYS A 127 -2.08 4.32 32.52
CA LYS A 127 -0.76 4.94 32.42
C LYS A 127 -0.79 6.01 31.33
N PRO A 128 -0.21 7.20 31.61
CA PRO A 128 0.01 8.17 30.55
C PRO A 128 0.92 7.56 29.48
N SER A 129 0.67 7.91 28.22
CA SER A 129 1.74 7.82 27.22
C SER A 129 2.77 8.92 27.50
N ASP A 130 4.00 8.77 27.00
CA ASP A 130 5.13 9.68 27.24
C ASP A 130 4.79 11.18 27.04
N LEU A 131 3.88 11.50 26.10
CA LEU A 131 3.43 12.87 25.80
C LEU A 131 2.32 13.41 26.72
N THR A 132 1.83 12.59 27.63
CA THR A 132 0.66 12.90 28.46
C THR A 132 0.90 12.69 29.94
N GLU A 133 2.15 12.50 30.33
CA GLU A 133 2.56 12.42 31.74
C GLU A 133 2.26 13.75 32.43
N PRO A 134 1.66 13.72 33.63
CA PRO A 134 1.45 14.94 34.38
C PRO A 134 2.78 15.62 34.70
N GLU A 135 2.95 16.87 34.28
CA GLU A 135 4.19 17.62 34.48
C GLU A 135 4.03 18.69 35.56
N PHE A 136 5.07 18.89 36.35
CA PHE A 136 5.15 20.01 37.28
C PHE A 136 5.16 21.31 36.47
N CYS A 137 4.21 22.22 36.75
CA CYS A 137 4.04 23.45 35.97
C CYS A 137 4.19 24.74 36.77
N GLY A 138 4.24 24.67 38.10
CA GLY A 138 4.50 25.86 38.92
C GLY A 138 4.37 25.64 40.43
N SER A 139 4.98 26.55 41.19
CA SER A 139 4.91 26.61 42.66
C SER A 139 4.19 27.88 43.12
N GLU A 140 3.45 27.79 44.22
CA GLU A 140 2.79 28.96 44.81
C GLU A 140 3.82 30.00 45.29
N GLY A 141 3.64 31.27 44.90
CA GLY A 141 4.48 32.38 45.37
C GLY A 141 5.74 32.63 44.54
N GLU A 142 6.07 31.78 43.58
CA GLU A 142 7.14 32.03 42.62
C GLU A 142 6.65 33.03 41.55
N GLN A 143 7.41 34.11 41.33
CA GLN A 143 7.05 35.12 40.34
C GLN A 143 7.05 34.49 38.94
N GLY A 144 5.88 34.43 38.30
CA GLY A 144 5.73 33.83 36.98
C GLY A 144 5.33 32.35 36.98
N ALA A 145 4.85 31.79 38.09
CA ALA A 145 4.28 30.44 38.16
C ALA A 145 2.92 30.33 37.44
N TYR A 146 2.94 30.55 36.12
CA TYR A 146 1.82 30.29 35.22
C TYR A 146 1.97 28.89 34.65
N CYS A 147 0.96 28.06 34.86
CA CYS A 147 0.82 26.77 34.21
C CYS A 147 0.13 26.98 32.87
N LYS A 148 0.85 26.73 31.76
CA LYS A 148 0.21 26.58 30.45
C LYS A 148 -0.18 25.12 30.30
N CYS A 149 -1.48 24.84 30.29
CA CYS A 149 -1.97 23.47 30.26
C CYS A 149 -3.18 23.35 29.34
N ARG A 150 -3.19 22.33 28.49
CA ARG A 150 -4.39 21.86 27.78
C ARG A 150 -4.87 20.60 28.47
N GLY A 151 -5.77 20.72 29.43
CA GLY A 151 -6.17 19.59 30.27
C GLY A 151 -6.62 20.03 31.65
N THR A 152 -6.19 19.31 32.68
CA THR A 152 -6.55 19.59 34.07
C THR A 152 -5.32 20.02 34.84
N VAL A 153 -5.33 21.23 35.39
CA VAL A 153 -4.31 21.63 36.36
C VAL A 153 -4.76 21.20 37.74
N TRP A 154 -3.86 20.56 38.46
CA TRP A 154 -4.04 20.10 39.83
C TRP A 154 -3.19 20.95 40.75
N MET A 155 -3.77 21.46 41.85
CA MET A 155 -3.06 22.17 42.90
C MET A 155 -3.13 21.37 44.20
N GLY A 156 -1.98 21.20 44.85
CA GLY A 156 -1.84 20.45 46.09
C GLY A 156 -0.57 20.83 46.86
N LEU A 157 -0.22 20.05 47.88
CA LEU A 157 0.98 20.29 48.70
C LEU A 157 2.26 20.18 47.87
N ALA A 158 3.21 21.07 48.16
CA ALA A 158 4.57 20.98 47.64
C ALA A 158 5.45 19.97 48.40
N THR A 159 5.16 19.77 49.68
CA THR A 159 5.88 18.82 50.55
C THR A 159 4.90 17.93 51.29
N ALA A 160 5.26 16.65 51.43
CA ALA A 160 4.46 15.68 52.17
C ALA A 160 4.46 16.03 53.67
N ASN A 161 3.27 16.13 54.29
CA ASN A 161 3.15 16.60 55.67
C ASN A 161 3.68 15.61 56.72
N ASP A 162 3.78 14.33 56.39
CA ASP A 162 4.25 13.28 57.30
C ASP A 162 5.79 13.23 57.38
N THR A 163 6.47 13.42 56.24
CA THR A 163 7.92 13.26 56.10
C THR A 163 8.67 14.57 55.86
N GLY A 164 7.98 15.61 55.39
CA GLY A 164 8.58 16.85 54.89
C GLY A 164 9.27 16.69 53.53
N ALA A 165 9.21 15.52 52.90
CA ALA A 165 9.81 15.28 51.60
C ALA A 165 9.10 16.08 50.48
N PRO A 166 9.82 16.53 49.43
CA PRO A 166 9.19 17.15 48.28
C PRO A 166 8.27 16.15 47.55
N ILE A 167 7.14 16.64 47.06
CA ILE A 167 6.21 15.88 46.22
C ILE A 167 6.62 16.13 44.76
N GLU A 168 7.05 15.08 44.04
CA GLU A 168 7.63 15.19 42.70
C GLU A 168 6.67 14.76 41.58
N THR A 169 5.57 14.09 41.92
CA THR A 169 4.62 13.56 40.93
C THR A 169 3.18 13.87 41.30
N LEU A 170 2.30 13.96 40.30
CA LEU A 170 0.86 14.10 40.53
C LEU A 170 0.29 12.95 41.37
N ASP A 171 0.75 11.71 41.16
CA ASP A 171 0.31 10.55 41.94
C ASP A 171 0.69 10.65 43.43
N GLN A 172 1.84 11.24 43.77
CA GLN A 172 2.18 11.56 45.16
C GLN A 172 1.31 12.69 45.71
N MET A 173 1.07 13.73 44.91
CA MET A 173 0.27 14.88 45.33
C MET A 173 -1.18 14.48 45.65
N ARG A 174 -1.77 13.58 44.86
CA ARG A 174 -3.14 13.08 45.03
C ARG A 174 -3.33 12.11 46.19
N GLN A 175 -2.26 11.76 46.90
CA GLN A 175 -2.36 11.10 48.21
C GLN A 175 -2.80 12.08 49.31
N TRP A 176 -2.90 13.36 49.00
CA TRP A 176 -3.28 14.45 49.88
C TRP A 176 -4.50 15.19 49.30
N ASN A 177 -5.04 16.16 50.04
CA ASN A 177 -6.11 17.01 49.53
C ASN A 177 -5.61 17.81 48.32
N THR A 178 -6.36 17.80 47.22
CA THR A 178 -6.04 18.55 46.01
C THR A 178 -7.28 19.28 45.51
N THR A 179 -7.10 20.39 44.82
CA THR A 179 -8.14 21.00 43.98
C THR A 179 -7.68 20.96 42.53
N SER A 180 -8.63 20.95 41.59
CA SER A 180 -8.32 20.83 40.17
C SER A 180 -9.22 21.72 39.34
N LYS A 181 -8.72 22.16 38.18
CA LYS A 181 -9.49 22.94 37.22
C LYS A 181 -9.12 22.56 35.80
N ARG A 182 -10.13 22.32 34.96
CA ARG A 182 -9.95 22.10 33.53
C ARG A 182 -9.66 23.44 32.84
N VAL A 183 -8.66 23.46 31.96
CA VAL A 183 -8.17 24.63 31.25
C VAL A 183 -7.92 24.28 29.77
N ASN A 184 -8.29 25.17 28.86
CA ASN A 184 -8.23 24.94 27.42
C ASN A 184 -7.09 25.75 26.80
N ASP A 185 -5.84 25.33 27.05
CA ASP A 185 -4.60 26.01 26.61
C ASP A 185 -4.34 27.41 27.23
N ASP A 186 -5.16 27.80 28.20
CA ASP A 186 -5.03 29.05 28.93
C ASP A 186 -3.88 29.00 29.95
N MET A 187 -3.29 30.17 30.21
CA MET A 187 -2.38 30.37 31.33
C MET A 187 -3.19 30.47 32.62
N ILE A 188 -2.96 29.54 33.56
CA ILE A 188 -3.54 29.59 34.91
C ILE A 188 -2.44 29.80 35.95
N ASN A 189 -2.64 30.68 36.92
CA ASN A 189 -1.68 30.84 38.02
C ASN A 189 -1.83 29.69 39.00
N CYS A 190 -0.71 29.22 39.54
CA CYS A 190 -0.71 28.28 40.66
C CYS A 190 -1.06 28.97 41.99
N ASN A 191 -2.31 29.45 42.13
CA ASN A 191 -2.81 30.08 43.35
C ASN A 191 -4.30 29.75 43.60
N PRO A 192 -4.79 29.80 44.86
CA PRO A 192 -6.19 29.49 45.15
C PRO A 192 -7.23 30.34 44.42
N SER A 193 -6.93 31.58 44.07
CA SER A 193 -7.88 32.48 43.41
C SER A 193 -8.30 31.94 42.04
N ASP A 194 -7.38 31.35 41.29
CA ASP A 194 -7.67 30.79 39.96
C ASP A 194 -8.42 29.45 40.03
N PHE A 195 -8.45 28.79 41.20
CA PHE A 195 -9.19 27.56 41.52
C PHE A 195 -10.48 27.85 42.30
N GLY A 196 -11.12 28.99 42.05
CA GLY A 196 -12.40 29.36 42.67
C GLY A 196 -12.30 29.80 44.13
N GLY A 197 -11.11 30.18 44.59
CA GLY A 197 -10.85 30.58 45.98
C GLY A 197 -10.75 29.41 46.96
N VAL A 198 -10.77 28.16 46.46
CA VAL A 198 -10.63 26.97 47.29
C VAL A 198 -9.15 26.69 47.51
N ASP A 199 -8.67 27.01 48.72
CA ASP A 199 -7.33 26.60 49.15
C ASP A 199 -7.40 25.20 49.79
N PRO A 200 -6.86 24.15 49.13
CA PRO A 200 -6.88 22.79 49.68
C PRO A 200 -6.05 22.68 50.97
N TRP A 201 -5.12 23.63 51.20
CA TRP A 201 -4.15 23.61 52.30
C TRP A 201 -3.77 25.01 52.77
N LYS A 202 -4.62 25.59 53.63
CA LYS A 202 -4.40 26.93 54.20
C LYS A 202 -3.07 27.01 54.96
N GLY A 203 -2.20 27.92 54.51
CA GLY A 203 -0.92 28.23 55.15
C GLY A 203 0.22 27.27 54.83
N ALA A 204 0.00 26.24 54.00
CA ALA A 204 1.05 25.39 53.47
C ALA A 204 1.47 25.85 52.07
N HIS A 205 2.72 25.58 51.69
CA HIS A 205 3.23 25.85 50.36
C HIS A 205 2.62 24.86 49.36
N LYS A 206 2.05 25.38 48.28
CA LYS A 206 1.40 24.59 47.24
C LYS A 206 2.21 24.54 45.96
N GLN A 207 1.91 23.55 45.13
CA GLN A 207 2.43 23.43 43.78
C GLN A 207 1.34 22.94 42.84
N CYS A 208 1.61 23.05 41.55
CA CYS A 208 0.70 22.67 40.49
C CYS A 208 1.33 21.68 39.52
N PHE A 209 0.51 20.73 39.08
CA PHE A 209 0.82 19.81 37.99
C PHE A 209 -0.19 20.03 36.87
N CYS A 210 0.29 20.07 35.63
CA CYS A 210 -0.56 19.98 34.45
C CYS A 210 -0.76 18.50 34.12
N GLU A 211 -1.99 18.03 34.16
CA GLU A 211 -2.38 16.76 33.56
C GLU A 211 -2.97 17.05 32.17
N PRO A 212 -2.21 16.84 31.09
CA PRO A 212 -2.67 17.15 29.75
C PRO A 212 -3.84 16.25 29.34
N GLU A 213 -4.82 16.84 28.64
CA GLU A 213 -5.93 16.12 28.05
C GLU A 213 -5.37 15.07 27.07
N PRO A 214 -5.87 13.83 27.11
CA PRO A 214 -5.40 12.81 26.19
C PRO A 214 -5.74 13.23 24.76
N GLU A 215 -4.78 13.11 23.87
CA GLU A 215 -4.98 13.36 22.45
C GLU A 215 -6.14 12.48 21.92
N VAL A 216 -7.05 13.10 21.19
CA VAL A 216 -8.18 12.40 20.57
C VAL A 216 -7.62 11.56 19.43
N LYS A 217 -7.52 10.26 19.67
CA LYS A 217 -7.08 9.28 18.68
C LYS A 217 -8.17 8.22 18.50
N PRO A 218 -8.29 7.61 17.30
CA PRO A 218 -9.22 6.51 17.12
C PRO A 218 -8.94 5.39 18.12
N THR A 219 -9.99 4.90 18.74
CA THR A 219 -9.92 3.95 19.86
C THR A 219 -10.33 2.58 19.42
N ARG A 220 -9.60 1.54 19.81
CA ARG A 220 -9.99 0.18 19.44
C ARG A 220 -11.31 -0.17 20.12
N CYS A 221 -12.31 -0.56 19.34
CA CYS A 221 -13.66 -0.83 19.85
C CYS A 221 -14.08 -2.29 19.74
N ALA A 222 -13.52 -3.05 18.79
CA ALA A 222 -13.95 -4.43 18.51
C ALA A 222 -12.83 -5.23 17.82
N LEU A 223 -12.83 -6.56 18.03
CA LEU A 223 -12.12 -7.49 17.16
C LEU A 223 -12.98 -7.87 15.95
N ASP A 224 -12.37 -8.50 14.94
CA ASP A 224 -13.09 -9.01 13.77
C ASP A 224 -14.29 -9.90 14.16
N GLY A 225 -15.47 -9.54 13.67
CA GLY A 225 -16.74 -10.20 13.98
C GLY A 225 -17.46 -9.72 15.24
N GLU A 226 -16.88 -8.83 16.04
CA GLU A 226 -17.53 -8.24 17.23
C GLU A 226 -18.28 -6.93 16.90
N ASP A 227 -19.22 -6.54 17.75
CA ASP A 227 -19.92 -5.24 17.62
C ASP A 227 -19.06 -4.10 18.20
N CYS A 228 -18.80 -3.09 17.38
CA CYS A 228 -18.20 -1.82 17.75
C CYS A 228 -19.30 -0.78 18.03
N THR A 229 -19.19 -0.07 19.14
CA THR A 229 -20.06 1.08 19.44
C THR A 229 -19.37 2.36 18.98
N CYS A 230 -19.76 2.89 17.82
CA CYS A 230 -19.13 4.07 17.22
C CYS A 230 -20.17 5.01 16.59
N ASN A 231 -20.09 6.30 16.91
CA ASN A 231 -20.95 7.34 16.32
C ASN A 231 -20.29 8.15 15.20
N GLY A 232 -18.97 8.03 15.04
CA GLY A 232 -18.19 8.74 14.03
C GLY A 232 -17.72 7.83 12.89
N ILE A 233 -16.41 7.72 12.71
CA ILE A 233 -15.78 6.96 11.64
C ILE A 233 -15.17 5.70 12.22
N MET A 234 -15.50 4.55 11.62
CA MET A 234 -14.82 3.30 11.93
C MET A 234 -13.67 3.06 10.94
N MET A 235 -12.57 2.55 11.47
CA MET A 235 -11.44 2.04 10.71
C MET A 235 -11.32 0.54 10.95
N TYR A 236 -11.18 -0.24 9.88
CA TYR A 236 -10.96 -1.68 9.90
C TYR A 236 -9.57 -1.98 9.38
N ALA A 237 -8.71 -2.54 10.22
CA ALA A 237 -7.32 -2.81 9.90
C ALA A 237 -6.94 -4.23 10.31
N ALA A 238 -5.80 -4.71 9.83
CA ALA A 238 -5.18 -5.92 10.36
C ALA A 238 -5.02 -5.82 11.90
N ALA A 239 -5.01 -6.96 12.59
CA ALA A 239 -4.60 -7.03 13.98
C ALA A 239 -3.08 -7.22 14.05
N GLY A 240 -2.49 -6.96 15.22
CA GLY A 240 -1.08 -7.25 15.43
C GLY A 240 -0.77 -8.75 15.33
N PRO A 241 0.53 -9.13 15.26
CA PRO A 241 0.94 -10.52 15.34
C PRO A 241 0.33 -11.20 16.58
N ASP A 242 0.00 -12.49 16.45
CA ASP A 242 -0.68 -13.29 17.48
C ASP A 242 -2.07 -12.79 17.91
N LYS A 243 -2.75 -12.02 17.04
CA LYS A 243 -4.06 -11.40 17.33
C LYS A 243 -4.02 -10.41 18.50
N LEU A 244 -2.82 -9.92 18.82
CA LEU A 244 -2.67 -8.90 19.84
C LEU A 244 -3.23 -7.58 19.32
N PRO A 245 -3.88 -6.78 20.19
CA PRO A 245 -4.34 -5.46 19.81
C PRO A 245 -3.13 -4.62 19.41
N MET A 246 -3.17 -4.06 18.21
CA MET A 246 -2.16 -3.13 17.72
C MET A 246 -2.55 -1.69 18.09
N SER A 247 -1.57 -0.77 18.10
CA SER A 247 -1.89 0.65 18.28
C SER A 247 -2.59 1.21 17.04
N VAL A 248 -3.30 2.32 17.19
CA VAL A 248 -3.93 2.99 16.04
C VAL A 248 -2.89 3.41 14.99
N TRP A 249 -1.68 3.73 15.42
CA TRP A 249 -0.59 4.14 14.54
C TRP A 249 -0.08 2.98 13.69
N ASP A 250 0.14 1.81 14.30
CA ASP A 250 0.52 0.61 13.54
C ASP A 250 -0.59 0.19 12.57
N ALA A 251 -1.86 0.45 12.93
CA ALA A 251 -3.01 0.18 12.06
C ALA A 251 -3.02 1.07 10.81
N PHE A 252 -2.55 2.33 10.91
CA PHE A 252 -2.37 3.22 9.74
C PHE A 252 -1.20 2.80 8.83
N GLU A 253 -0.21 2.09 9.38
CA GLU A 253 0.89 1.52 8.59
C GLU A 253 0.51 0.21 7.87
N SER A 254 -0.62 -0.39 8.24
CA SER A 254 -1.16 -1.61 7.64
C SER A 254 -2.27 -1.27 6.63
N PRO A 255 -2.66 -2.18 5.72
CA PRO A 255 -3.86 -1.96 4.92
C PRO A 255 -5.09 -1.79 5.84
N TYR A 256 -5.86 -0.72 5.63
CA TYR A 256 -7.06 -0.43 6.39
C TYR A 256 -8.19 0.07 5.49
N ALA A 257 -9.42 -0.03 5.95
CA ALA A 257 -10.63 0.48 5.29
C ALA A 257 -11.39 1.38 6.25
N LEU A 258 -12.09 2.37 5.71
CA LEU A 258 -12.85 3.35 6.48
C LEU A 258 -14.34 3.26 6.16
N SER A 259 -15.18 3.47 7.17
CA SER A 259 -16.63 3.55 7.00
C SER A 259 -17.23 4.58 7.95
N LYS A 260 -18.13 5.42 7.43
CA LYS A 260 -18.85 6.41 8.23
C LYS A 260 -20.09 5.78 8.85
N MET A 261 -20.24 5.91 10.17
CA MET A 261 -21.31 5.23 10.89
C MET A 261 -22.58 6.08 10.97
N ASN A 262 -23.73 5.44 10.77
CA ASN A 262 -25.03 6.12 10.73
C ASN A 262 -25.60 6.46 12.12
N LYS A 263 -24.81 7.00 13.06
CA LYS A 263 -25.24 7.42 14.43
C LYS A 263 -26.15 6.46 15.22
N THR A 264 -26.34 5.22 14.77
CA THR A 264 -27.12 4.17 15.45
C THR A 264 -26.34 3.62 16.64
N GLY A 265 -25.08 4.02 16.80
CA GLY A 265 -24.22 3.70 17.93
C GLY A 265 -23.72 2.26 17.95
N LYS A 266 -24.07 1.39 17.00
CA LYS A 266 -23.55 0.03 16.91
C LYS A 266 -23.35 -0.39 15.46
N ALA A 267 -22.23 -1.04 15.18
CA ALA A 267 -21.99 -1.74 13.94
C ALA A 267 -21.01 -2.90 14.12
N SER A 268 -21.17 -3.93 13.31
CA SER A 268 -20.26 -5.06 13.30
C SER A 268 -18.90 -4.66 12.73
N CYS A 269 -17.84 -5.01 13.44
CA CYS A 269 -16.47 -4.95 12.94
C CYS A 269 -16.25 -6.08 11.94
N TRP A 270 -16.73 -5.88 10.72
CA TRP A 270 -16.77 -6.91 9.68
C TRP A 270 -16.65 -6.27 8.31
N LYS A 271 -16.05 -6.97 7.34
CA LYS A 271 -15.83 -6.47 5.97
C LYS A 271 -17.08 -5.88 5.30
N ASP A 272 -18.27 -6.41 5.58
CA ASP A 272 -19.51 -5.93 4.95
C ASP A 272 -19.87 -4.49 5.39
N THR A 273 -19.45 -4.09 6.59
CA THR A 273 -19.55 -2.69 7.07
C THR A 273 -18.64 -1.74 6.27
N PHE A 274 -17.63 -2.30 5.60
CA PHE A 274 -16.62 -1.61 4.81
C PHE A 274 -16.77 -1.96 3.33
N ASN A 275 -18.00 -2.09 2.83
CA ASN A 275 -18.30 -2.41 1.42
C ASN A 275 -17.69 -3.72 0.90
N GLY A 276 -17.53 -4.71 1.77
CA GLY A 276 -16.98 -6.02 1.45
C GLY A 276 -15.45 -6.06 1.41
N VAL A 277 -14.77 -4.98 1.81
CA VAL A 277 -13.30 -4.90 1.80
C VAL A 277 -12.71 -5.78 2.89
N ASP A 278 -11.92 -6.77 2.47
CA ASP A 278 -11.08 -7.60 3.34
C ASP A 278 -9.64 -7.07 3.26
N VAL A 279 -9.29 -6.18 4.19
CA VAL A 279 -8.00 -5.47 4.19
C VAL A 279 -6.79 -6.39 4.38
N ALA A 280 -7.01 -7.57 4.97
CA ALA A 280 -5.95 -8.53 5.26
C ALA A 280 -6.52 -9.97 5.19
N PRO A 281 -6.67 -10.54 3.98
CA PRO A 281 -7.28 -11.86 3.80
C PRO A 281 -6.49 -12.95 4.53
N GLY A 282 -7.17 -13.72 5.39
CA GLY A 282 -6.57 -14.80 6.18
C GLY A 282 -5.91 -14.36 7.50
N GLU A 283 -5.81 -13.06 7.76
CA GLU A 283 -5.27 -12.51 9.01
C GLU A 283 -6.40 -12.05 9.93
N ALA A 284 -6.10 -12.00 11.23
CA ALA A 284 -7.01 -11.40 12.22
C ALA A 284 -7.07 -9.88 12.00
N LYS A 285 -8.23 -9.29 12.31
CA LYS A 285 -8.50 -7.87 12.11
C LYS A 285 -9.13 -7.27 13.35
N GLN A 286 -9.21 -5.96 13.37
CA GLN A 286 -9.80 -5.19 14.45
C GLN A 286 -10.34 -3.87 13.93
N CYS A 287 -11.25 -3.28 14.71
CA CYS A 287 -11.81 -1.98 14.42
C CYS A 287 -11.41 -0.93 15.44
N PHE A 288 -11.17 0.26 14.92
CA PHE A 288 -11.01 1.49 15.68
C PHE A 288 -12.19 2.42 15.39
N CYS A 289 -12.54 3.22 16.38
CA CYS A 289 -13.58 4.23 16.28
C CYS A 289 -12.98 5.60 16.54
N ASP A 290 -13.08 6.48 15.54
CA ASP A 290 -12.94 7.92 15.69
C ASP A 290 -14.33 8.52 15.96
N GLU A 291 -14.70 8.55 17.24
CA GLU A 291 -16.05 8.89 17.70
C GLU A 291 -16.51 10.28 17.24
N ASN A 292 -15.59 11.25 17.22
CA ASN A 292 -15.89 12.64 16.88
C ASN A 292 -15.54 12.99 15.42
N SER A 293 -14.94 12.07 14.66
CA SER A 293 -14.40 12.36 13.32
C SER A 293 -13.38 13.52 13.34
N GLU A 294 -12.58 13.58 14.41
CA GLU A 294 -11.56 14.62 14.60
C GLU A 294 -10.22 14.22 13.97
N PHE A 295 -9.97 12.91 13.83
CA PHE A 295 -8.72 12.37 13.34
C PHE A 295 -8.81 12.00 11.86
N ILE A 296 -9.92 11.38 11.46
CA ILE A 296 -10.16 10.91 10.10
C ILE A 296 -11.15 11.85 9.43
N THR A 297 -10.79 12.36 8.27
CA THR A 297 -11.61 13.31 7.50
C THR A 297 -12.56 12.58 6.55
N GLU A 298 -13.68 13.23 6.18
CA GLU A 298 -14.61 12.64 5.19
C GLU A 298 -13.98 12.48 3.80
N GLU A 299 -12.97 13.30 3.47
CA GLU A 299 -12.21 13.20 2.22
C GLU A 299 -11.38 11.93 2.17
N GLU A 300 -10.69 11.59 3.26
CA GLU A 300 -9.92 10.33 3.35
C GLU A 300 -10.82 9.09 3.23
N ILE A 301 -12.04 9.12 3.78
CA ILE A 301 -13.00 8.01 3.60
C ILE A 301 -13.32 7.82 2.12
N LYS A 302 -13.53 8.92 1.40
CA LYS A 302 -13.87 8.89 -0.01
C LYS A 302 -12.70 8.36 -0.84
N ASP A 303 -11.50 8.91 -0.64
CA ASP A 303 -10.30 8.53 -1.39
C ASP A 303 -9.94 7.06 -1.16
N LEU A 304 -9.99 6.61 0.09
CA LEU A 304 -9.72 5.22 0.43
C LEU A 304 -10.82 4.28 -0.06
N GLY A 305 -12.08 4.73 -0.04
CA GLY A 305 -13.21 4.00 -0.62
C GLY A 305 -13.06 3.79 -2.14
N GLU A 306 -12.60 4.82 -2.87
CA GLU A 306 -12.30 4.73 -4.30
C GLU A 306 -11.12 3.78 -4.57
N TYR A 307 -10.05 3.88 -3.77
CA TYR A 307 -8.90 2.96 -3.83
C TYR A 307 -9.33 1.49 -3.68
N TRP A 308 -10.09 1.16 -2.63
CA TRP A 308 -10.52 -0.21 -2.39
C TRP A 308 -11.54 -0.71 -3.43
N SER A 309 -12.40 0.17 -3.93
CA SER A 309 -13.31 -0.17 -5.03
C SER A 309 -12.53 -0.58 -6.29
N SER A 310 -11.44 0.13 -6.60
CA SER A 310 -10.53 -0.22 -7.70
C SER A 310 -9.83 -1.56 -7.45
N MET A 311 -9.32 -1.77 -6.22
CA MET A 311 -8.64 -3.02 -5.85
C MET A 311 -9.58 -4.24 -5.91
N LEU A 312 -10.81 -4.12 -5.42
CA LEU A 312 -11.81 -5.18 -5.49
C LEU A 312 -12.21 -5.51 -6.94
N ALA A 313 -12.30 -4.51 -7.81
CA ALA A 313 -12.56 -4.73 -9.23
C ALA A 313 -11.41 -5.49 -9.92
N GLU A 314 -10.16 -5.14 -9.59
CA GLU A 314 -8.98 -5.85 -10.10
C GLU A 314 -8.91 -7.29 -9.57
N GLN A 315 -9.16 -7.50 -8.28
CA GLN A 315 -9.16 -8.84 -7.68
C GLN A 315 -10.25 -9.72 -8.29
N LYS A 316 -11.46 -9.17 -8.48
CA LYS A 316 -12.54 -9.89 -9.16
C LYS A 316 -12.15 -10.29 -10.60
N ALA A 317 -11.49 -9.40 -11.34
CA ALA A 317 -10.99 -9.70 -12.68
C ALA A 317 -9.92 -10.82 -12.66
N LYS A 318 -9.02 -10.82 -11.66
CA LYS A 318 -8.02 -11.88 -11.45
C LYS A 318 -8.65 -13.22 -11.07
N ASP A 319 -9.67 -13.21 -10.22
CA ASP A 319 -10.39 -14.43 -9.81
C ASP A 319 -11.17 -15.02 -11.00
N GLU A 320 -11.82 -14.16 -11.81
CA GLU A 320 -12.48 -14.58 -13.05
C GLU A 320 -11.46 -15.15 -14.06
N LEU A 321 -10.28 -14.54 -14.19
CA LEU A 321 -9.20 -15.05 -15.05
C LEU A 321 -8.67 -16.40 -14.55
N THR A 322 -8.43 -16.54 -13.24
CA THR A 322 -7.96 -17.80 -12.64
C THR A 322 -8.99 -18.92 -12.80
N LYS A 323 -10.28 -18.59 -12.70
CA LYS A 323 -11.37 -19.53 -12.97
C LYS A 323 -11.36 -19.98 -14.43
N ILE A 324 -11.20 -19.06 -15.37
CA ILE A 324 -11.08 -19.37 -16.81
C ILE A 324 -9.87 -20.28 -17.06
N ASP A 325 -8.70 -19.99 -16.48
CA ASP A 325 -7.50 -20.82 -16.61
C ASP A 325 -7.68 -22.22 -16.02
N THR A 326 -8.37 -22.32 -14.89
CA THR A 326 -8.67 -23.60 -14.25
C THR A 326 -9.63 -24.44 -15.11
N GLU A 327 -10.70 -23.81 -15.63
CA GLU A 327 -11.64 -24.46 -16.55
C GLU A 327 -10.94 -24.89 -17.85
N ALA A 328 -10.05 -24.06 -18.40
CA ALA A 328 -9.25 -24.39 -19.59
C ALA A 328 -8.27 -25.54 -19.35
N THR A 329 -7.62 -25.57 -18.17
CA THR A 329 -6.70 -26.66 -17.79
C THR A 329 -7.45 -27.97 -17.61
N GLN A 330 -8.60 -27.97 -16.93
CA GLN A 330 -9.45 -29.15 -16.78
C GLN A 330 -9.95 -29.68 -18.13
N ALA A 331 -10.33 -28.78 -19.06
CA ALA A 331 -10.72 -29.16 -20.41
C ALA A 331 -9.56 -29.79 -21.20
N ALA A 332 -8.34 -29.25 -21.07
CA ALA A 332 -7.15 -29.80 -21.71
C ALA A 332 -6.76 -31.18 -21.15
N GLU A 333 -6.85 -31.38 -19.83
CA GLU A 333 -6.62 -32.68 -19.18
C GLU A 333 -7.63 -33.72 -19.66
N ALA A 334 -8.93 -33.38 -19.66
CA ALA A 334 -9.98 -34.26 -20.16
C ALA A 334 -9.75 -34.66 -21.64
N ALA A 335 -9.38 -33.70 -22.49
CA ALA A 335 -9.04 -33.97 -23.89
C ALA A 335 -7.81 -34.89 -24.04
N SER A 336 -6.83 -34.76 -23.14
CA SER A 336 -5.63 -35.61 -23.12
C SER A 336 -5.92 -37.04 -22.68
N GLU A 337 -6.83 -37.22 -21.71
CA GLU A 337 -7.28 -38.54 -21.26
C GLU A 337 -8.10 -39.25 -22.35
N GLU A 338 -8.99 -38.53 -23.04
CA GLU A 338 -9.74 -39.07 -24.16
C GLU A 338 -8.82 -39.48 -25.31
N ALA A 339 -7.80 -38.66 -25.62
CA ALA A 339 -6.76 -39.01 -26.59
C ALA A 339 -5.94 -40.24 -26.17
N ALA A 340 -5.60 -40.35 -24.88
CA ALA A 340 -4.88 -41.50 -24.34
C ALA A 340 -5.72 -42.79 -24.40
N ALA A 341 -7.02 -42.71 -24.13
CA ALA A 341 -7.96 -43.84 -24.27
C ALA A 341 -8.06 -44.30 -25.74
N ALA A 342 -8.18 -43.36 -26.68
CA ALA A 342 -8.20 -43.67 -28.11
C ALA A 342 -6.88 -44.34 -28.58
N VAL A 343 -5.74 -43.90 -28.05
CA VAL A 343 -4.44 -44.52 -28.33
C VAL A 343 -4.32 -45.92 -27.70
N ALA A 344 -4.88 -46.13 -26.50
CA ALA A 344 -4.90 -47.44 -25.86
C ALA A 344 -5.77 -48.44 -26.62
N GLU A 345 -6.95 -48.03 -27.09
CA GLU A 345 -7.82 -48.84 -27.94
C GLU A 345 -7.13 -49.17 -29.28
N ALA A 346 -6.48 -48.19 -29.90
CA ALA A 346 -5.69 -48.41 -31.12
C ALA A 346 -4.53 -49.40 -30.90
N LYS A 347 -3.88 -49.37 -29.72
CA LYS A 347 -2.84 -50.35 -29.35
C LYS A 347 -3.40 -51.75 -29.14
N ALA A 348 -4.54 -51.90 -28.47
CA ALA A 348 -5.20 -53.19 -28.28
C ALA A 348 -5.58 -53.83 -29.63
N ASN A 349 -6.10 -53.02 -30.55
CA ASN A 349 -6.44 -53.44 -31.92
C ASN A 349 -5.21 -53.85 -32.75
N VAL A 350 -4.03 -53.29 -32.45
CA VAL A 350 -2.77 -53.65 -33.13
C VAL A 350 -2.16 -54.92 -32.52
N GLN A 351 -2.21 -55.10 -31.19
CA GLN A 351 -1.76 -56.34 -30.55
C GLN A 351 -2.61 -57.55 -30.95
N ALA A 352 -3.94 -57.40 -30.99
CA ALA A 352 -4.84 -58.45 -31.49
C ALA A 352 -4.56 -58.83 -32.95
N LYS A 353 -4.02 -57.89 -33.75
CA LYS A 353 -3.60 -58.13 -35.13
C LYS A 353 -2.22 -58.78 -35.21
N GLU A 354 -1.22 -58.32 -34.45
CA GLU A 354 0.11 -58.95 -34.39
C GLU A 354 0.07 -60.40 -33.88
N GLU A 355 -0.86 -60.76 -32.98
CA GLU A 355 -1.07 -62.16 -32.58
C GLU A 355 -1.70 -63.02 -33.69
N ALA A 356 -2.46 -62.41 -34.60
CA ALA A 356 -2.86 -63.06 -35.85
C ALA A 356 -1.68 -63.17 -36.83
N LEU A 357 -0.81 -62.14 -36.91
CA LEU A 357 0.39 -62.10 -37.77
C LEU A 357 1.45 -63.15 -37.44
N LYS A 358 1.60 -63.50 -36.16
CA LYS A 358 2.54 -64.55 -35.77
C LYS A 358 2.08 -65.96 -36.16
N LYS A 359 0.87 -66.12 -36.72
CA LYS A 359 0.30 -67.42 -37.12
C LYS A 359 0.47 -67.77 -38.61
N SER A 360 0.99 -66.89 -39.46
CA SER A 360 1.28 -67.22 -40.88
C SER A 360 2.64 -66.78 -41.41
N GLU A 361 3.48 -66.15 -40.58
CA GLU A 361 4.90 -65.98 -40.93
C GLU A 361 5.69 -67.31 -40.85
N THR A 362 5.03 -68.47 -40.67
CA THR A 362 5.65 -69.79 -40.81
C THR A 362 5.71 -70.32 -42.26
N ASP A 363 5.10 -69.65 -43.25
CA ASP A 363 4.94 -70.22 -44.60
C ASP A 363 5.63 -69.47 -45.78
N THR A 364 6.36 -68.37 -45.55
CA THR A 364 6.92 -67.55 -46.66
C THR A 364 8.43 -67.29 -46.57
N GLU A 365 9.21 -68.29 -46.13
CA GLU A 365 10.69 -68.24 -46.13
C GLU A 365 11.34 -69.04 -47.29
N ALA A 366 10.57 -69.42 -48.32
CA ALA A 366 11.06 -70.29 -49.40
C ALA A 366 11.30 -69.62 -50.78
N GLU A 367 10.81 -68.41 -51.07
CA GLU A 367 10.81 -67.89 -52.47
C GLU A 367 11.84 -66.79 -52.81
N ILE A 368 12.57 -66.21 -51.85
CA ILE A 368 13.45 -65.05 -52.13
C ILE A 368 14.88 -65.43 -52.61
N LYS A 369 15.23 -66.72 -52.73
CA LYS A 369 16.57 -67.16 -53.16
C LYS A 369 16.80 -67.25 -54.68
N LYS A 370 15.87 -66.85 -55.54
CA LYS A 370 15.96 -67.09 -56.99
C LYS A 370 16.25 -65.86 -57.87
N ALA A 371 16.34 -64.64 -57.32
CA ALA A 371 16.36 -63.42 -58.13
C ALA A 371 17.70 -62.64 -58.19
N GLU A 372 18.77 -63.11 -57.54
CA GLU A 372 20.00 -62.30 -57.38
C GLU A 372 21.20 -62.69 -58.28
N GLU A 373 21.05 -63.59 -59.27
CA GLU A 373 22.19 -64.01 -60.11
C GLU A 373 22.28 -63.42 -61.54
N GLU A 374 21.33 -62.59 -62.01
CA GLU A 374 21.33 -62.14 -63.43
C GLU A 374 21.79 -60.69 -63.71
N ALA A 375 22.27 -59.93 -62.73
CA ALA A 375 22.60 -58.51 -62.93
C ALA A 375 24.09 -58.14 -62.79
N LYS A 376 25.00 -58.96 -63.31
CA LYS A 376 26.45 -58.64 -63.40
C LYS A 376 27.07 -59.06 -64.74
N ALA A 377 26.73 -58.36 -65.83
CA ALA A 377 27.49 -58.38 -67.09
C ALA A 377 27.13 -57.19 -68.01
N ALA A 378 27.63 -55.99 -67.72
CA ALA A 378 27.74 -54.89 -68.69
C ALA A 378 28.78 -53.87 -68.18
N GLU A 379 30.03 -54.33 -68.20
CA GLU A 379 31.22 -53.55 -67.95
C GLU A 379 31.50 -52.57 -69.10
N ALA A 380 32.23 -51.50 -68.79
CA ALA A 380 33.29 -50.92 -69.62
C ALA A 380 33.08 -50.72 -71.13
N ALA A 381 32.92 -49.46 -71.55
CA ALA A 381 33.92 -48.73 -72.36
C ALA A 381 33.35 -47.41 -72.91
N ALA A 382 33.89 -46.25 -72.51
CA ALA A 382 34.24 -45.15 -73.43
C ALA A 382 34.79 -43.93 -72.67
N LYS A 383 36.10 -43.73 -72.81
CA LYS A 383 36.87 -42.55 -72.43
C LYS A 383 36.79 -41.44 -73.51
N LYS A 384 37.11 -40.21 -73.08
CA LYS A 384 37.78 -39.07 -73.77
C LYS A 384 36.97 -38.07 -74.64
N LYS A 385 36.96 -36.78 -74.23
CA LYS A 385 37.51 -35.63 -75.03
C LYS A 385 37.57 -34.28 -74.25
N LYS A 386 38.74 -33.61 -74.37
CA LYS A 386 39.06 -32.14 -74.39
C LYS A 386 38.62 -31.25 -73.21
N ALA A 387 39.46 -30.40 -72.59
CA ALA A 387 40.63 -29.63 -73.04
C ALA A 387 40.38 -28.70 -74.24
N ALA A 388 39.63 -27.62 -73.99
CA ALA A 388 39.64 -26.32 -74.67
C ALA A 388 38.74 -25.39 -73.83
N ASP A 389 39.14 -24.14 -73.62
CA ASP A 389 38.48 -23.08 -72.83
C ASP A 389 38.95 -23.04 -71.35
N GLU A 390 40.18 -22.72 -70.98
CA GLU A 390 41.08 -21.63 -71.41
C GLU A 390 40.43 -20.23 -71.55
N ALA A 391 40.78 -19.39 -70.58
CA ALA A 391 41.46 -18.12 -70.86
C ALA A 391 40.65 -16.92 -71.38
N ARG A 392 39.43 -16.68 -70.88
CA ARG A 392 38.75 -15.38 -71.14
C ARG A 392 37.83 -14.90 -70.02
N ALA A 393 38.40 -14.40 -68.92
CA ALA A 393 37.76 -13.36 -68.08
C ALA A 393 38.68 -12.81 -66.95
N LYS A 394 40.02 -12.85 -67.13
CA LYS A 394 40.99 -12.37 -66.12
C LYS A 394 41.79 -11.15 -66.59
N LYS A 395 41.19 -10.31 -67.43
CA LYS A 395 41.80 -9.07 -67.97
C LYS A 395 40.77 -7.96 -68.15
N GLU A 396 40.08 -7.51 -67.09
CA GLU A 396 39.29 -6.26 -67.19
C GLU A 396 38.80 -5.61 -65.88
N ALA A 397 39.46 -5.81 -64.73
CA ALA A 397 39.04 -5.11 -63.49
C ALA A 397 40.19 -4.65 -62.58
N GLU A 398 41.39 -4.48 -63.12
CA GLU A 398 42.58 -4.10 -62.35
C GLU A 398 43.23 -2.78 -62.86
N ALA A 399 42.42 -1.91 -63.45
CA ALA A 399 42.84 -0.59 -63.95
C ALA A 399 42.12 0.60 -63.29
N ALA A 400 41.29 0.39 -62.26
CA ALA A 400 40.48 1.45 -61.65
C ALA A 400 40.84 1.81 -60.19
N LYS A 401 41.89 1.22 -59.61
CA LYS A 401 42.17 1.39 -58.16
C LYS A 401 43.33 2.34 -57.82
N LYS A 402 44.07 2.86 -58.81
CA LYS A 402 45.29 3.65 -58.54
C LYS A 402 45.21 5.15 -58.88
N ALA A 403 44.00 5.68 -59.10
CA ALA A 403 43.79 7.10 -59.42
C ALA A 403 42.92 7.87 -58.40
N ALA A 404 42.52 7.24 -57.28
CA ALA A 404 41.59 7.85 -56.32
C ALA A 404 42.25 8.34 -55.01
N GLU A 405 43.51 7.99 -54.74
CA GLU A 405 44.12 8.28 -53.42
C GLU A 405 44.94 9.58 -53.34
N GLU A 406 45.23 10.26 -54.45
CA GLU A 406 45.98 11.55 -54.40
C GLU A 406 45.10 12.81 -54.46
N ALA A 407 43.78 12.69 -54.61
CA ALA A 407 42.86 13.84 -54.68
C ALA A 407 42.26 14.25 -53.32
N ALA A 408 42.47 13.47 -52.25
CA ALA A 408 41.78 13.68 -50.96
C ALA A 408 42.52 14.59 -49.97
N ALA A 409 43.80 14.91 -50.20
CA ALA A 409 44.63 15.60 -49.20
C ALA A 409 44.67 17.14 -49.31
N LEU A 410 44.21 17.74 -50.40
CA LEU A 410 44.31 19.21 -50.61
C LEU A 410 42.99 19.99 -50.48
N LYS A 411 41.85 19.31 -50.24
CA LYS A 411 40.54 19.98 -50.06
C LYS A 411 40.20 20.32 -48.59
N ALA A 412 40.92 19.74 -47.64
CA ALA A 412 40.63 19.86 -46.21
C ALA A 412 41.14 21.16 -45.54
N ALA A 413 41.98 21.96 -46.21
CA ALA A 413 42.56 23.17 -45.62
C ALA A 413 41.80 24.47 -45.99
N ALA A 414 41.04 24.49 -47.08
CA ALA A 414 40.31 25.69 -47.53
C ALA A 414 38.91 25.84 -46.92
N GLU A 415 38.22 24.73 -46.59
CA GLU A 415 36.87 24.75 -45.98
C GLU A 415 36.85 25.23 -44.51
N LYS A 416 38.01 25.30 -43.86
CA LYS A 416 38.11 25.64 -42.43
C LYS A 416 38.04 27.16 -42.17
N ALA A 417 38.34 28.00 -43.16
CA ALA A 417 38.31 29.46 -43.01
C ALA A 417 36.94 30.09 -43.33
N GLU A 418 36.16 29.49 -44.23
CA GLU A 418 34.83 30.00 -44.62
C GLU A 418 33.72 29.66 -43.61
N LYS A 419 33.86 28.54 -42.87
CA LYS A 419 32.90 28.11 -41.84
C LYS A 419 32.87 28.98 -40.58
N ALA A 420 33.93 29.74 -40.28
CA ALA A 420 34.01 30.55 -39.07
C ALA A 420 33.25 31.90 -39.18
N ALA A 421 33.13 32.46 -40.40
CA ALA A 421 32.46 33.76 -40.62
C ALA A 421 30.93 33.64 -40.79
N LEU A 422 30.43 32.49 -41.29
CA LEU A 422 29.00 32.22 -41.45
C LEU A 422 28.31 31.80 -40.13
N ALA A 423 29.08 31.29 -39.15
CA ALA A 423 28.57 30.81 -37.87
C ALA A 423 28.07 31.93 -36.92
N ALA A 424 28.60 33.14 -37.02
CA ALA A 424 28.22 34.25 -36.14
C ALA A 424 26.93 34.97 -36.56
N LYS A 425 26.58 34.94 -37.86
CA LYS A 425 25.36 35.59 -38.39
C LYS A 425 24.13 34.67 -38.27
N ASN A 426 24.31 33.36 -38.38
CA ASN A 426 23.22 32.38 -38.32
C ASN A 426 22.76 32.04 -36.88
N ALA A 427 23.53 32.41 -35.84
CA ALA A 427 23.21 32.02 -34.45
C ALA A 427 22.02 32.79 -33.83
N ALA A 428 21.76 34.03 -34.27
CA ALA A 428 20.62 34.83 -33.79
C ALA A 428 19.32 34.53 -34.55
N GLU A 429 19.40 34.31 -35.87
CA GLU A 429 18.26 33.89 -36.71
C GLU A 429 17.82 32.46 -36.40
N LYS A 430 18.77 31.55 -36.14
CA LYS A 430 18.48 30.15 -35.77
C LYS A 430 17.72 30.05 -34.45
N LYS A 431 18.03 30.88 -33.45
CA LYS A 431 17.34 30.82 -32.14
C LYS A 431 15.87 31.24 -32.24
N ALA A 432 15.55 32.26 -33.04
CA ALA A 432 14.17 32.68 -33.29
C ALA A 432 13.38 31.68 -34.16
N LEU A 433 14.04 31.04 -35.13
CA LEU A 433 13.44 29.97 -35.94
C LEU A 433 13.26 28.66 -35.16
N GLU A 434 14.18 28.33 -34.23
CA GLU A 434 14.07 27.17 -33.35
C GLU A 434 12.97 27.33 -32.31
N GLU A 435 12.74 28.54 -31.80
CA GLU A 435 11.65 28.81 -30.86
C GLU A 435 10.27 28.71 -31.55
N LYS A 436 10.12 29.32 -32.74
CA LYS A 436 8.91 29.16 -33.55
C LYS A 436 8.69 27.72 -34.03
N ALA A 437 9.76 27.02 -34.42
CA ALA A 437 9.68 25.61 -34.79
C ALA A 437 9.41 24.71 -33.58
N ARG A 438 9.79 25.11 -32.35
CA ARG A 438 9.45 24.39 -31.12
C ARG A 438 7.97 24.56 -30.80
N GLU A 439 7.41 25.74 -30.95
CA GLU A 439 5.98 25.98 -30.77
C GLU A 439 5.12 25.25 -31.82
N GLU A 440 5.53 25.28 -33.09
CA GLU A 440 4.86 24.53 -34.16
C GLU A 440 5.03 23.01 -33.99
N LYS A 441 6.20 22.53 -33.54
CA LYS A 441 6.40 21.11 -33.20
C LYS A 441 5.61 20.70 -31.96
N GLU A 442 5.50 21.54 -30.94
CA GLU A 442 4.73 21.23 -29.74
C GLU A 442 3.23 21.16 -30.07
N ALA A 443 2.74 22.07 -30.91
CA ALA A 443 1.38 22.02 -31.43
C ALA A 443 1.15 20.79 -32.32
N ALA A 444 2.09 20.46 -33.20
CA ALA A 444 2.01 19.27 -34.05
C ALA A 444 2.12 17.96 -33.25
N VAL A 445 2.95 17.91 -32.20
CA VAL A 445 3.07 16.77 -31.30
C VAL A 445 1.81 16.63 -30.45
N LYS A 446 1.24 17.72 -29.92
CA LYS A 446 -0.06 17.67 -29.21
C LYS A 446 -1.18 17.19 -30.12
N ALA A 447 -1.21 17.64 -31.37
CA ALA A 447 -2.18 17.18 -32.37
C ALA A 447 -1.94 15.71 -32.77
N ALA A 448 -0.69 15.28 -32.95
CA ALA A 448 -0.33 13.91 -33.28
C ALA A 448 -0.59 12.95 -32.12
N VAL A 449 -0.34 13.36 -30.87
CA VAL A 449 -0.66 12.59 -29.67
C VAL A 449 -2.17 12.48 -29.49
N ALA A 450 -2.93 13.56 -29.71
CA ALA A 450 -4.39 13.50 -29.69
C ALA A 450 -4.96 12.59 -30.79
N ALA A 451 -4.38 12.62 -32.00
CA ALA A 451 -4.75 11.72 -33.10
C ALA A 451 -4.38 10.26 -32.80
N ALA A 452 -3.18 10.01 -32.26
CA ALA A 452 -2.73 8.67 -31.87
C ALA A 452 -3.56 8.10 -30.71
N MET A 453 -3.93 8.92 -29.73
CA MET A 453 -4.85 8.50 -28.66
C MET A 453 -6.26 8.23 -29.19
N ALA A 454 -6.74 9.00 -30.18
CA ALA A 454 -8.02 8.73 -30.83
C ALA A 454 -7.98 7.42 -31.66
N GLU A 455 -6.86 7.14 -32.34
CA GLU A 455 -6.64 5.90 -33.09
C GLU A 455 -6.49 4.69 -32.16
N GLN A 456 -5.73 4.81 -31.06
CA GLN A 456 -5.65 3.77 -30.03
C GLN A 456 -7.00 3.52 -29.38
N LYS A 457 -7.77 4.57 -29.08
CA LYS A 457 -9.13 4.41 -28.56
C LYS A 457 -10.04 3.68 -29.54
N ALA A 458 -10.00 4.04 -30.82
CA ALA A 458 -10.78 3.36 -31.85
C ALA A 458 -10.34 1.90 -32.05
N ALA A 459 -9.04 1.60 -31.95
CA ALA A 459 -8.51 0.24 -32.02
C ALA A 459 -8.93 -0.60 -30.80
N HIS A 460 -8.85 -0.03 -29.60
CA HIS A 460 -9.28 -0.66 -28.36
C HIS A 460 -10.80 -0.91 -28.35
N ASP A 461 -11.60 0.07 -28.80
CA ASP A 461 -13.05 -0.09 -28.91
C ASP A 461 -13.41 -1.18 -29.95
N ALA A 462 -12.65 -1.30 -31.04
CA ALA A 462 -12.80 -2.38 -32.02
C ALA A 462 -12.38 -3.76 -31.46
N GLU A 463 -11.34 -3.81 -30.63
CA GLU A 463 -10.89 -5.03 -29.96
C GLU A 463 -11.92 -5.49 -28.91
N LEU A 464 -12.47 -4.57 -28.11
CA LEU A 464 -13.58 -4.87 -27.19
C LEU A 464 -14.82 -5.39 -27.92
N ALA A 465 -15.16 -4.82 -29.09
CA ALA A 465 -16.25 -5.32 -29.91
C ALA A 465 -15.98 -6.74 -30.45
N LYS A 466 -14.72 -7.06 -30.77
CA LYS A 466 -14.31 -8.39 -31.20
C LYS A 466 -14.39 -9.42 -30.07
N ILE A 467 -13.91 -9.06 -28.87
CA ILE A 467 -14.00 -9.90 -27.66
C ILE A 467 -15.48 -10.16 -27.32
N ALA A 468 -16.33 -9.15 -27.39
CA ALA A 468 -17.77 -9.30 -27.15
C ALA A 468 -18.43 -10.26 -28.17
N ALA A 469 -18.01 -10.23 -29.43
CA ALA A 469 -18.50 -11.16 -30.46
C ALA A 469 -18.00 -12.60 -30.22
N GLU A 470 -16.74 -12.79 -29.83
CA GLU A 470 -16.16 -14.11 -29.50
C GLU A 470 -16.84 -14.72 -28.27
N GLN A 471 -17.12 -13.92 -27.22
CA GLN A 471 -17.85 -14.37 -26.03
C GLN A 471 -19.29 -14.81 -26.36
N GLU A 472 -19.97 -14.11 -27.27
CA GLU A 472 -21.32 -14.49 -27.71
C GLU A 472 -21.30 -15.77 -28.55
N GLU A 473 -20.29 -15.95 -29.41
CA GLU A 473 -20.11 -17.19 -30.17
C GLU A 473 -19.81 -18.38 -29.24
N GLU A 474 -18.97 -18.18 -28.22
CA GLU A 474 -18.68 -19.20 -27.20
C GLU A 474 -19.93 -19.54 -26.38
N ARG A 475 -20.76 -18.54 -26.03
CA ARG A 475 -22.06 -18.77 -25.36
C ARG A 475 -22.96 -19.67 -26.20
N ILE A 476 -23.04 -19.42 -27.52
CA ILE A 476 -23.81 -20.24 -28.45
C ILE A 476 -23.24 -21.67 -28.54
N GLN A 477 -21.92 -21.84 -28.57
CA GLN A 477 -21.28 -23.16 -28.59
C GLN A 477 -21.50 -23.94 -27.29
N ARG A 478 -21.38 -23.28 -26.13
CA ARG A 478 -21.68 -23.88 -24.81
C ARG A 478 -23.14 -24.30 -24.71
N GLU A 479 -24.07 -23.49 -25.21
CA GLU A 479 -25.50 -23.84 -25.24
C GLU A 479 -25.76 -25.05 -26.15
N LYS A 480 -25.07 -25.14 -27.29
CA LYS A 480 -25.17 -26.29 -28.20
C LYS A 480 -24.59 -27.57 -27.59
N ALA A 481 -23.40 -27.48 -27.00
CA ALA A 481 -22.75 -28.61 -26.31
C ALA A 481 -23.57 -29.10 -25.11
N ALA A 482 -24.18 -28.19 -24.35
CA ALA A 482 -25.07 -28.54 -23.23
C ALA A 482 -26.31 -29.30 -23.71
N LYS A 483 -26.91 -28.89 -24.83
CA LYS A 483 -28.05 -29.61 -25.43
C LYS A 483 -27.65 -31.00 -25.94
N GLU A 484 -26.45 -31.12 -26.51
CA GLU A 484 -25.92 -32.41 -26.99
C GLU A 484 -25.59 -33.37 -25.85
N LEU A 485 -24.97 -32.87 -24.77
CA LEU A 485 -24.69 -33.65 -23.56
C LEU A 485 -25.99 -34.13 -22.89
N ALA A 486 -27.00 -33.27 -22.79
CA ALA A 486 -28.30 -33.64 -22.26
C ALA A 486 -29.00 -34.72 -23.11
N ALA A 487 -28.87 -34.65 -24.44
CA ALA A 487 -29.37 -35.69 -25.33
C ALA A 487 -28.63 -37.02 -25.15
N ARG A 488 -27.30 -36.97 -24.97
CA ARG A 488 -26.46 -38.16 -24.75
C ARG A 488 -26.74 -38.85 -23.43
N GLN A 489 -26.87 -38.08 -22.34
CA GLN A 489 -27.24 -38.61 -21.02
C GLN A 489 -28.62 -39.26 -21.02
N LYS A 490 -29.58 -38.68 -21.75
CA LYS A 490 -30.91 -39.28 -21.93
C LYS A 490 -30.83 -40.60 -22.70
N ALA A 491 -30.08 -40.66 -23.79
CA ALA A 491 -29.90 -41.88 -24.58
C ALA A 491 -29.17 -42.99 -23.79
N GLU A 492 -28.19 -42.62 -22.96
CA GLU A 492 -27.44 -43.56 -22.11
C GLU A 492 -28.33 -44.12 -20.99
N ALA A 493 -29.19 -43.30 -20.38
CA ALA A 493 -30.17 -43.77 -19.40
C ALA A 493 -31.19 -44.74 -20.03
N GLU A 494 -31.63 -44.49 -21.25
CA GLU A 494 -32.52 -45.39 -22.00
C GLU A 494 -31.80 -46.71 -22.39
N ALA A 495 -30.53 -46.65 -22.76
CA ALA A 495 -29.72 -47.83 -23.09
C ALA A 495 -29.41 -48.69 -21.85
N ALA A 496 -29.10 -48.07 -20.71
CA ALA A 496 -28.87 -48.77 -19.44
C ALA A 496 -30.13 -49.51 -18.96
N ALA A 497 -31.31 -48.90 -19.11
CA ALA A 497 -32.58 -49.54 -18.80
C ALA A 497 -32.87 -50.76 -19.69
N GLN A 498 -32.50 -50.71 -20.98
CA GLN A 498 -32.63 -51.84 -21.90
C GLN A 498 -31.63 -52.96 -21.60
N ALA A 499 -30.39 -52.62 -21.23
CA ALA A 499 -29.36 -53.59 -20.88
C ALA A 499 -29.71 -54.38 -19.61
N GLU A 500 -30.30 -53.74 -18.60
CA GLU A 500 -30.75 -54.44 -17.38
C GLU A 500 -31.92 -55.41 -17.66
N ALA A 501 -32.82 -55.04 -18.57
CA ALA A 501 -33.91 -55.91 -18.99
C ALA A 501 -33.39 -57.16 -19.74
N GLN A 502 -32.41 -56.99 -20.63
CA GLN A 502 -31.81 -58.08 -21.40
C GLN A 502 -30.92 -59.00 -20.53
N ALA A 503 -30.24 -58.46 -19.51
CA ALA A 503 -29.42 -59.25 -18.60
C ALA A 503 -30.25 -60.22 -17.73
N LYS A 504 -31.49 -59.87 -17.39
CA LYS A 504 -32.42 -60.76 -16.67
C LYS A 504 -32.95 -61.89 -17.55
N GLU A 505 -33.11 -61.65 -18.85
CA GLU A 505 -33.61 -62.66 -19.80
C GLU A 505 -32.50 -63.65 -20.23
N ALA A 506 -31.27 -63.19 -20.38
CA ALA A 506 -30.12 -64.03 -20.75
C ALA A 506 -29.68 -65.01 -19.64
N ALA A 507 -29.84 -64.63 -18.38
CA ALA A 507 -29.52 -65.49 -17.23
C ALA A 507 -30.43 -66.73 -17.13
N ASP A 508 -31.69 -66.63 -17.61
CA ASP A 508 -32.65 -67.75 -17.60
C ASP A 508 -32.50 -68.69 -18.81
N GLN A 509 -31.99 -68.19 -19.94
CA GLN A 509 -31.81 -68.98 -21.16
C GLN A 509 -30.49 -69.78 -21.17
N ALA A 510 -29.43 -69.29 -20.52
CA ALA A 510 -28.14 -69.97 -20.46
C ALA A 510 -28.15 -71.26 -19.61
N ARG A 511 -29.15 -71.46 -18.74
CA ARG A 511 -29.26 -72.65 -17.88
C ARG A 511 -29.88 -73.88 -18.57
N LYS A 512 -30.42 -73.76 -19.80
CA LYS A 512 -31.22 -74.82 -20.44
C LYS A 512 -30.68 -75.41 -21.75
N ALA A 513 -29.53 -74.99 -22.26
CA ALA A 513 -29.06 -75.43 -23.57
C ALA A 513 -27.58 -75.89 -23.60
N ALA A 514 -27.05 -76.33 -22.47
CA ALA A 514 -25.73 -76.94 -22.40
C ALA A 514 -25.85 -78.42 -22.02
N GLU A 515 -26.51 -79.20 -22.88
CA GLU A 515 -26.40 -80.65 -22.77
C GLU A 515 -26.42 -81.32 -24.15
N ALA A 516 -25.23 -81.84 -24.48
CA ALA A 516 -24.96 -83.04 -25.27
C ALA A 516 -25.16 -83.02 -26.81
N GLU A 517 -24.00 -83.23 -27.47
CA GLU A 517 -23.80 -84.04 -28.70
C GLU A 517 -24.25 -83.51 -30.08
N ALA A 518 -23.32 -82.91 -30.83
CA ALA A 518 -23.13 -83.15 -32.28
C ALA A 518 -21.81 -82.48 -32.74
N ARG A 519 -20.64 -83.02 -32.39
CA ARG A 519 -19.81 -83.92 -33.22
C ARG A 519 -19.59 -83.40 -34.65
N ALA A 520 -18.44 -82.80 -34.95
CA ALA A 520 -17.15 -83.45 -35.27
C ALA A 520 -16.94 -83.92 -36.74
N ALA A 521 -17.61 -83.31 -37.74
CA ALA A 521 -17.28 -83.54 -39.16
C ALA A 521 -16.93 -82.26 -39.97
N GLU A 522 -17.16 -81.05 -39.44
CA GLU A 522 -16.82 -79.78 -40.14
C GLU A 522 -15.37 -79.31 -39.95
N ALA A 523 -14.58 -80.01 -39.13
CA ALA A 523 -13.28 -79.53 -38.69
C ALA A 523 -12.18 -79.51 -39.77
N GLU A 524 -12.25 -80.35 -40.82
CA GLU A 524 -11.17 -80.42 -41.82
C GLU A 524 -11.35 -79.50 -43.03
N HIS A 525 -12.58 -79.23 -43.48
CA HIS A 525 -12.81 -78.29 -44.60
C HIS A 525 -12.63 -76.83 -44.17
N VAL A 526 -12.93 -76.51 -42.91
CA VAL A 526 -12.70 -75.17 -42.35
C VAL A 526 -11.20 -74.90 -42.19
N LYS A 527 -10.40 -75.93 -41.91
CA LYS A 527 -8.95 -75.79 -41.71
C LYS A 527 -8.23 -75.32 -42.98
N ALA A 528 -8.53 -75.90 -44.14
CA ALA A 528 -7.89 -75.53 -45.41
C ALA A 528 -8.30 -74.13 -45.92
N MET A 529 -9.55 -73.70 -45.67
CA MET A 529 -9.97 -72.32 -45.98
C MET A 529 -9.38 -71.29 -45.00
N MET A 530 -9.22 -71.66 -43.73
CA MET A 530 -8.57 -70.80 -42.74
C MET A 530 -7.09 -70.58 -43.08
N GLU A 531 -6.36 -71.61 -43.52
CA GLU A 531 -4.92 -71.48 -43.82
C GLU A 531 -4.66 -70.48 -44.97
N LYS A 532 -5.46 -70.50 -46.05
CA LYS A 532 -5.32 -69.53 -47.15
C LYS A 532 -5.74 -68.10 -46.75
N ALA A 533 -6.83 -67.95 -46.01
CA ALA A 533 -7.29 -66.65 -45.54
C ALA A 533 -6.33 -66.03 -44.51
N VAL A 534 -5.69 -66.87 -43.69
CA VAL A 534 -4.66 -66.46 -42.72
C VAL A 534 -3.44 -65.93 -43.47
N ALA A 535 -2.95 -66.61 -44.51
CA ALA A 535 -1.82 -66.13 -45.32
C ALA A 535 -2.06 -64.77 -46.01
N GLU A 536 -3.23 -64.55 -46.62
CA GLU A 536 -3.55 -63.26 -47.25
C GLU A 536 -3.76 -62.14 -46.21
N ALA A 537 -4.34 -62.46 -45.05
CA ALA A 537 -4.52 -61.51 -43.95
C ALA A 537 -3.17 -61.05 -43.37
N LEU A 538 -2.16 -61.91 -43.43
CA LEU A 538 -0.85 -61.61 -42.89
C LEU A 538 -0.01 -60.72 -43.79
N GLU A 539 -0.05 -60.96 -45.09
CA GLU A 539 0.63 -60.09 -46.04
C GLU A 539 0.02 -58.66 -45.99
N GLN A 540 -1.31 -58.54 -45.86
CA GLN A 540 -1.95 -57.24 -45.68
C GLN A 540 -1.57 -56.55 -44.36
N GLN A 541 -1.41 -57.32 -43.28
CA GLN A 541 -0.95 -56.77 -42.01
C GLN A 541 0.51 -56.33 -42.06
N ARG A 542 1.38 -57.05 -42.77
CA ARG A 542 2.79 -56.64 -42.96
C ARG A 542 2.88 -55.32 -43.71
N ILE A 543 2.14 -55.18 -44.81
CA ILE A 543 2.06 -53.91 -45.58
C ILE A 543 1.48 -52.77 -44.73
N ALA A 544 0.47 -53.04 -43.92
CA ALA A 544 -0.12 -52.05 -43.01
C ALA A 544 0.87 -51.64 -41.90
N TYR A 545 1.65 -52.58 -41.38
CA TYR A 545 2.67 -52.34 -40.36
C TYR A 545 3.81 -51.48 -40.91
N GLU A 546 4.34 -51.80 -42.09
CA GLU A 546 5.38 -50.98 -42.75
C GLU A 546 4.91 -49.55 -43.03
N LYS A 547 3.66 -49.38 -43.48
CA LYS A 547 3.06 -48.06 -43.70
C LYS A 547 2.91 -47.27 -42.41
N LYS A 548 2.55 -47.95 -41.31
CA LYS A 548 2.43 -47.35 -39.97
C LYS A 548 3.79 -46.93 -39.42
N MET A 549 4.82 -47.75 -39.60
CA MET A 549 6.19 -47.42 -39.19
C MET A 549 6.73 -46.19 -39.93
N LYS A 550 6.54 -46.11 -41.26
CA LYS A 550 6.91 -44.92 -42.03
C LYS A 550 6.16 -43.65 -41.59
N LEU A 551 4.86 -43.76 -41.33
CA LEU A 551 4.06 -42.63 -40.85
C LEU A 551 4.53 -42.17 -39.45
N GLU A 552 4.91 -43.10 -38.58
CA GLU A 552 5.42 -42.77 -37.25
C GLU A 552 6.81 -42.11 -37.30
N GLU A 553 7.69 -42.54 -38.22
CA GLU A 553 8.96 -41.86 -38.48
C GLU A 553 8.76 -40.44 -39.02
N GLU A 554 7.83 -40.23 -39.97
CA GLU A 554 7.46 -38.90 -40.45
C GLU A 554 6.87 -38.02 -39.33
N ARG A 555 6.03 -38.59 -38.45
CA ARG A 555 5.47 -37.85 -37.31
C ARG A 555 6.56 -37.44 -36.33
N ARG A 556 7.50 -38.33 -36.00
CA ARG A 556 8.64 -38.02 -35.13
C ARG A 556 9.57 -36.98 -35.75
N ALA A 557 9.79 -37.04 -37.06
CA ALA A 557 10.55 -36.02 -37.79
C ALA A 557 9.84 -34.65 -37.76
N LYS A 558 8.52 -34.63 -37.96
CA LYS A 558 7.70 -33.42 -37.89
C LYS A 558 7.66 -32.82 -36.48
N GLU A 559 7.44 -33.63 -35.44
CA GLU A 559 7.47 -33.19 -34.04
C GLU A 559 8.85 -32.64 -33.64
N LYS A 560 9.94 -33.25 -34.13
CA LYS A 560 11.29 -32.74 -33.91
C LYS A 560 11.47 -31.37 -34.58
N ALA A 561 11.05 -31.22 -35.84
CA ALA A 561 11.14 -29.97 -36.57
C ALA A 561 10.27 -28.86 -35.94
N GLU A 562 9.07 -29.18 -35.46
CA GLU A 562 8.21 -28.22 -34.75
C GLU A 562 8.81 -27.79 -33.41
N ARG A 563 9.46 -28.69 -32.66
CA ARG A 563 10.14 -28.33 -31.41
C ARG A 563 11.34 -27.43 -31.67
N GLU A 564 12.15 -27.73 -32.68
CA GLU A 564 13.28 -26.88 -33.09
C GLU A 564 12.79 -25.50 -33.56
N ALA A 565 11.66 -25.43 -34.28
CA ALA A 565 11.04 -24.17 -34.69
C ALA A 565 10.53 -23.35 -33.48
N ARG A 566 9.87 -23.98 -32.50
CA ARG A 566 9.41 -23.31 -31.27
C ARG A 566 10.58 -22.81 -30.42
N GLU A 567 11.66 -23.58 -30.31
CA GLU A 567 12.88 -23.13 -29.61
C GLU A 567 13.53 -21.93 -30.31
N ALA A 568 13.58 -21.93 -31.64
CA ALA A 568 14.10 -20.80 -32.41
C ALA A 568 13.22 -19.54 -32.26
N GLU A 569 11.89 -19.70 -32.24
CA GLU A 569 10.94 -18.60 -32.02
C GLU A 569 11.07 -18.02 -30.60
N LEU A 570 11.18 -18.88 -29.59
CA LEU A 570 11.36 -18.45 -28.20
C LEU A 570 12.70 -17.70 -27.99
N LEU A 571 13.76 -18.14 -28.67
CA LEU A 571 15.05 -17.43 -28.68
C LEU A 571 14.95 -16.06 -29.34
N ALA A 572 14.25 -15.96 -30.47
CA ALA A 572 14.04 -14.68 -31.16
C ALA A 572 13.16 -13.72 -30.33
N GLN A 573 12.16 -14.24 -29.61
CA GLN A 573 11.35 -13.44 -28.70
C GLN A 573 12.18 -12.90 -27.53
N ARG A 574 13.01 -13.74 -26.89
CA ARG A 574 13.91 -13.30 -25.81
C ARG A 574 14.89 -12.22 -26.26
N GLN A 575 15.42 -12.31 -27.49
CA GLN A 575 16.29 -11.27 -28.04
C GLN A 575 15.55 -9.94 -28.20
N LYS A 576 14.30 -9.96 -28.67
CA LYS A 576 13.48 -8.73 -28.76
C LYS A 576 13.16 -8.15 -27.39
N GLU A 577 12.88 -8.98 -26.39
CA GLU A 577 12.63 -8.54 -25.01
C GLU A 577 13.89 -7.94 -24.38
N GLU A 578 15.08 -8.52 -24.64
CA GLU A 578 16.38 -8.00 -24.18
C GLU A 578 16.70 -6.65 -24.84
N GLU A 579 16.49 -6.50 -26.16
CA GLU A 579 16.66 -5.22 -26.87
C GLU A 579 15.68 -4.13 -26.37
N ALA A 580 14.41 -4.49 -26.13
CA ALA A 580 13.41 -3.57 -25.60
C ALA A 580 13.74 -3.12 -24.16
N ALA A 581 14.28 -4.02 -23.33
CA ALA A 581 14.74 -3.70 -21.99
C ALA A 581 15.94 -2.75 -22.00
N GLU A 582 16.92 -2.96 -22.88
CA GLU A 582 18.07 -2.05 -23.06
C GLU A 582 17.63 -0.65 -23.54
N GLU A 583 16.66 -0.58 -24.46
CA GLU A 583 16.11 0.72 -24.91
C GLU A 583 15.37 1.46 -23.77
N ALA A 584 14.61 0.72 -22.95
CA ALA A 584 13.91 1.28 -21.79
C ALA A 584 14.89 1.79 -20.73
N GLU A 585 15.97 1.06 -20.44
CA GLU A 585 17.02 1.48 -19.51
C GLU A 585 17.67 2.79 -19.97
N LYS A 586 17.99 2.90 -21.27
CA LYS A 586 18.58 4.11 -21.85
C LYS A 586 17.64 5.32 -21.76
N LYS A 587 16.34 5.15 -22.00
CA LYS A 587 15.34 6.23 -21.86
C LYS A 587 15.19 6.67 -20.40
N ALA A 588 15.19 5.73 -19.46
CA ALA A 588 15.15 6.03 -18.03
C ALA A 588 16.40 6.79 -17.56
N GLU A 589 17.58 6.43 -18.07
CA GLU A 589 18.82 7.14 -17.77
C GLU A 589 18.82 8.58 -18.34
N GLU A 590 18.34 8.77 -19.58
CA GLU A 590 18.21 10.08 -20.19
C GLU A 590 17.21 10.99 -19.46
N GLU A 591 16.04 10.46 -19.06
CA GLU A 591 15.05 11.20 -18.27
C GLU A 591 15.61 11.59 -16.90
N ALA A 592 16.33 10.69 -16.24
CA ALA A 592 16.93 11.00 -14.95
C ALA A 592 18.04 12.04 -15.07
N ALA A 593 18.87 11.97 -16.11
CA ALA A 593 19.86 13.02 -16.40
C ALA A 593 19.21 14.38 -16.67
N ARG A 594 18.03 14.41 -17.32
CA ARG A 594 17.25 15.64 -17.51
C ARG A 594 16.75 16.19 -16.16
N LYS A 595 16.11 15.36 -15.34
CA LYS A 595 15.61 15.76 -14.00
C LYS A 595 16.73 16.26 -13.10
N GLN A 596 17.91 15.63 -13.15
CA GLN A 596 19.08 16.09 -12.41
C GLN A 596 19.53 17.50 -12.86
N ARG A 597 19.59 17.76 -14.17
CA ARG A 597 19.94 19.09 -14.69
C ARG A 597 18.89 20.15 -14.33
N GLU A 598 17.62 19.79 -14.33
CA GLU A 598 16.52 20.68 -13.89
C GLU A 598 16.65 21.02 -12.39
N ALA A 599 16.98 20.04 -11.55
CA ALA A 599 17.23 20.26 -10.13
C ALA A 599 18.46 21.16 -9.87
N GLU A 600 19.57 20.90 -10.57
CA GLU A 600 20.79 21.73 -10.49
C GLU A 600 20.53 23.18 -10.97
N ALA A 601 19.73 23.36 -12.03
CA ALA A 601 19.32 24.67 -12.52
C ALA A 601 18.40 25.40 -11.52
N ALA A 602 17.46 24.69 -10.89
CA ALA A 602 16.58 25.25 -9.87
C ALA A 602 17.37 25.67 -8.61
N GLU A 603 18.35 24.87 -8.17
CA GLU A 603 19.23 25.24 -7.06
C GLU A 603 20.07 26.49 -7.37
N ALA A 604 20.61 26.58 -8.59
CA ALA A 604 21.35 27.76 -9.03
C ALA A 604 20.46 29.02 -9.09
N ALA A 605 19.22 28.90 -9.57
CA ALA A 605 18.25 29.98 -9.59
C ALA A 605 17.90 30.47 -8.18
N LEU A 606 17.65 29.54 -7.25
CA LEU A 606 17.38 29.87 -5.86
C LEU A 606 18.54 30.62 -5.20
N LYS A 607 19.78 30.14 -5.39
CA LYS A 607 20.98 30.82 -4.87
C LYS A 607 21.13 32.24 -5.44
N ALA A 608 20.78 32.45 -6.71
CA ALA A 608 20.80 33.78 -7.30
C ALA A 608 19.72 34.70 -6.71
N GLN A 609 18.54 34.16 -6.43
CA GLN A 609 17.42 34.87 -5.81
C GLN A 609 17.74 35.27 -4.36
N GLN A 610 18.23 34.33 -3.54
CA GLN A 610 18.67 34.59 -2.15
C GLN A 610 19.72 35.70 -2.09
N LYS A 611 20.66 35.73 -3.05
CA LYS A 611 21.65 36.80 -3.13
C LYS A 611 21.03 38.15 -3.46
N ALA A 612 20.07 38.20 -4.38
CA ALA A 612 19.35 39.43 -4.73
C ALA A 612 18.53 39.96 -3.54
N GLU A 613 17.87 39.08 -2.80
CA GLU A 613 17.10 39.42 -1.60
C GLU A 613 18.00 39.90 -0.45
N GLU A 614 19.17 39.29 -0.26
CA GLU A 614 20.15 39.76 0.73
C GLU A 614 20.66 41.18 0.38
N GLU A 615 20.89 41.46 -0.91
CA GLU A 615 21.26 42.79 -1.39
C GLU A 615 20.12 43.81 -1.17
N GLU A 616 18.86 43.41 -1.39
CA GLU A 616 17.70 44.25 -1.13
C GLU A 616 17.47 44.50 0.37
N LYS A 617 17.65 43.48 1.21
CA LYS A 617 17.60 43.60 2.67
C LYS A 617 18.62 44.61 3.17
N LYS A 618 19.88 44.53 2.70
CA LYS A 618 20.93 45.51 3.03
C LYS A 618 20.55 46.93 2.60
N ARG A 619 19.90 47.09 1.45
CA ARG A 619 19.39 48.39 0.97
C ARG A 619 18.32 48.94 1.93
N LEU A 620 17.34 48.13 2.31
CA LEU A 620 16.26 48.53 3.22
C LEU A 620 16.77 48.81 4.64
N GLU A 621 17.72 48.02 5.16
CA GLU A 621 18.36 48.28 6.46
C GLU A 621 19.10 49.62 6.47
N LYS A 622 19.81 49.96 5.39
CA LYS A 622 20.47 51.26 5.24
C LYS A 622 19.45 52.40 5.19
N GLU A 623 18.35 52.25 4.46
CA GLU A 623 17.28 53.24 4.38
C GLU A 623 16.57 53.43 5.74
N ALA A 624 16.27 52.34 6.44
CA ALA A 624 15.70 52.36 7.77
C ALA A 624 16.62 53.08 8.77
N TYR A 625 17.94 52.82 8.71
CA TYR A 625 18.92 53.52 9.53
C TYR A 625 18.96 55.03 9.25
N GLU A 626 18.94 55.44 7.98
CA GLU A 626 18.89 56.86 7.61
C GLU A 626 17.60 57.54 8.07
N LYS A 627 16.46 56.85 7.99
CA LYS A 627 15.16 57.33 8.48
C LYS A 627 15.11 57.44 10.00
N ALA A 628 15.55 56.42 10.73
CA ALA A 628 15.65 56.44 12.19
C ALA A 628 16.56 57.58 12.69
N LYS A 629 17.66 57.87 11.97
CA LYS A 629 18.51 59.01 12.26
C LYS A 629 17.79 60.36 12.07
N LYS A 630 16.96 60.51 11.02
CA LYS A 630 16.14 61.71 10.82
C LYS A 630 15.08 61.86 11.91
N GLU A 631 14.43 60.77 12.30
CA GLU A 631 13.47 60.74 13.40
C GLU A 631 14.11 61.18 14.73
N GLN A 632 15.31 60.68 15.03
CA GLN A 632 16.06 61.09 16.22
C GLN A 632 16.40 62.59 16.18
N LEU A 633 16.86 63.11 15.04
CA LEU A 633 17.13 64.54 14.88
C LEU A 633 15.87 65.40 15.03
N ALA A 634 14.71 64.93 14.54
CA ALA A 634 13.43 65.61 14.70
C ALA A 634 12.97 65.60 16.18
N LYS A 635 13.17 64.49 16.89
CA LYS A 635 12.91 64.37 18.33
C LYS A 635 13.78 65.31 19.16
N ASP A 636 15.07 65.38 18.85
CA ASP A 636 16.00 66.30 19.51
C ASP A 636 15.62 67.77 19.24
N ALA A 637 15.18 68.10 18.01
CA ALA A 637 14.68 69.43 17.67
C ALA A 637 13.38 69.79 18.43
N LEU A 638 12.47 68.83 18.60
CA LEU A 638 11.24 69.00 19.38
C LEU A 638 11.56 69.25 20.86
N LEU A 639 12.43 68.43 21.47
CA LEU A 639 12.87 68.61 22.85
C LEU A 639 13.57 69.96 23.07
N LYS A 640 14.35 70.41 22.09
CA LYS A 640 14.97 71.74 22.13
C LYS A 640 13.93 72.85 22.06
N ALA A 641 12.94 72.75 21.18
CA ALA A 641 11.87 73.74 21.06
C ALA A 641 11.02 73.84 22.33
N GLN A 642 10.74 72.71 22.99
CA GLN A 642 10.04 72.68 24.28
C GLN A 642 10.85 73.38 25.39
N ARG A 643 12.17 73.16 25.44
CA ARG A 643 13.04 73.88 26.40
C ARG A 643 13.12 75.38 26.12
N ASP A 644 13.13 75.78 24.86
CA ASP A 644 13.11 77.20 24.47
C ASP A 644 11.78 77.87 24.88
N GLU A 645 10.67 77.13 24.86
CA GLU A 645 9.35 77.58 25.36
C GLU A 645 9.37 77.78 26.89
N GLU A 646 9.93 76.83 27.65
CA GLU A 646 10.09 76.95 29.11
C GLU A 646 10.98 78.12 29.53
N LEU A 647 11.96 78.49 28.70
CA LEU A 647 12.92 79.56 28.97
C LEU A 647 12.47 80.94 28.46
N ALA A 648 11.32 81.02 27.78
CA ALA A 648 10.81 82.27 27.24
C ALA A 648 10.42 83.25 28.36
N LYS A 649 11.01 84.45 28.34
CA LYS A 649 10.78 85.50 29.35
C LYS A 649 9.76 86.53 28.92
N THR A 650 9.38 86.54 27.64
CA THR A 650 8.40 87.45 27.07
C THR A 650 7.35 86.68 26.28
N GLU A 651 6.14 87.23 26.18
CA GLU A 651 5.03 86.62 25.44
C GLU A 651 5.37 86.44 23.94
N ALA A 652 6.17 87.36 23.37
CA ALA A 652 6.65 87.24 22.00
C ALA A 652 7.63 86.07 21.83
N ASP A 653 8.53 85.85 22.80
CA ASP A 653 9.45 84.71 22.79
C ASP A 653 8.70 83.39 22.97
N ALA A 654 7.67 83.37 23.82
CA ALA A 654 6.83 82.19 24.04
C ALA A 654 6.07 81.80 22.77
N LYS A 655 5.49 82.77 22.06
CA LYS A 655 4.81 82.53 20.77
C LYS A 655 5.78 82.01 19.70
N ALA A 656 6.98 82.60 19.60
CA ALA A 656 7.99 82.13 18.67
C ALA A 656 8.50 80.72 19.00
N ALA A 657 8.59 80.36 20.28
CA ALA A 657 8.94 79.02 20.72
C ALA A 657 7.82 78.00 20.40
N GLN A 658 6.55 78.37 20.62
CA GLN A 658 5.39 77.54 20.25
C GLN A 658 5.31 77.26 18.75
N GLU A 659 5.57 78.26 17.89
CA GLU A 659 5.61 78.05 16.44
C GLU A 659 6.75 77.09 16.04
N ARG A 660 7.92 77.16 16.70
CA ARG A 660 9.02 76.21 16.49
C ARG A 660 8.69 74.81 17.00
N ALA A 661 8.01 74.69 18.14
CA ALA A 661 7.59 73.41 18.70
C ALA A 661 6.54 72.73 17.79
N ALA A 662 5.57 73.48 17.26
CA ALA A 662 4.59 72.98 16.31
C ALA A 662 5.24 72.51 14.99
N ALA A 663 6.22 73.27 14.48
CA ALA A 663 6.99 72.87 13.30
C ALA A 663 7.85 71.61 13.54
N ALA A 664 8.47 71.50 14.71
CA ALA A 664 9.26 70.33 15.10
C ALA A 664 8.38 69.08 15.32
N GLN A 665 7.19 69.24 15.90
CA GLN A 665 6.21 68.17 16.09
C GLN A 665 5.76 67.60 14.74
N LYS A 666 5.42 68.47 13.79
CA LYS A 666 5.05 68.05 12.43
C LYS A 666 6.19 67.34 11.69
N ALA A 667 7.44 67.77 11.91
CA ALA A 667 8.61 67.12 11.35
C ALA A 667 8.85 65.73 11.98
N PHE A 668 8.61 65.58 13.28
CA PHE A 668 8.69 64.30 13.99
C PHE A 668 7.62 63.31 13.50
N GLU A 669 6.36 63.73 13.40
CA GLU A 669 5.27 62.89 12.89
C GLU A 669 5.51 62.43 11.44
N ALA A 670 6.07 63.30 10.59
CA ALA A 670 6.45 62.94 9.23
C ALA A 670 7.59 61.90 9.20
N ALA A 671 8.57 62.03 10.10
CA ALA A 671 9.67 61.07 10.20
C ALA A 671 9.20 59.71 10.74
N GLU A 672 8.34 59.69 11.76
CA GLU A 672 7.74 58.46 12.30
C GLU A 672 6.91 57.73 11.23
N ALA A 673 6.15 58.45 10.41
CA ALA A 673 5.40 57.87 9.29
C ALA A 673 6.33 57.24 8.22
N GLU A 674 7.49 57.83 7.95
CA GLU A 674 8.50 57.26 7.04
C GLU A 674 9.18 56.02 7.62
N THR A 675 9.51 56.02 8.92
CA THR A 675 10.07 54.86 9.63
C THR A 675 9.07 53.70 9.62
N LYS A 676 7.78 53.97 9.91
CA LYS A 676 6.72 52.96 9.86
C LYS A 676 6.60 52.30 8.49
N LYS A 677 6.59 53.08 7.40
CA LYS A 677 6.58 52.53 6.04
C LYS A 677 7.81 51.69 5.72
N SER A 678 8.98 52.07 6.25
CA SER A 678 10.21 51.29 6.08
C SER A 678 10.16 49.95 6.81
N MET A 679 9.59 49.91 8.02
CA MET A 679 9.41 48.66 8.77
C MET A 679 8.36 47.74 8.11
N GLU A 680 7.27 48.31 7.57
CA GLU A 680 6.28 47.53 6.81
C GLU A 680 6.89 46.91 5.55
N ALA A 681 7.73 47.65 4.81
CA ALA A 681 8.45 47.11 3.66
C ALA A 681 9.46 46.01 4.05
N GLN A 682 10.17 46.16 5.18
CA GLN A 682 11.04 45.09 5.71
C GLN A 682 10.25 43.84 6.09
N LYS A 683 9.07 44.01 6.70
CA LYS A 683 8.20 42.89 7.06
C LYS A 683 7.70 42.14 5.82
N GLN A 684 7.26 42.86 4.78
CA GLN A 684 6.81 42.25 3.52
C GLN A 684 7.94 41.47 2.84
N LEU A 685 9.16 42.02 2.80
CA LEU A 685 10.32 41.32 2.25
C LEU A 685 10.64 40.05 3.06
N GLN A 686 10.55 40.10 4.39
CA GLN A 686 10.79 38.93 5.24
C GLN A 686 9.74 37.82 5.02
N GLU A 687 8.45 38.19 4.89
CA GLU A 687 7.38 37.24 4.56
C GLU A 687 7.59 36.60 3.16
N GLU A 688 8.12 37.36 2.19
CA GLU A 688 8.44 36.84 0.86
C GLU A 688 9.64 35.89 0.87
N ILE A 689 10.70 36.20 1.63
CA ILE A 689 11.85 35.31 1.85
C ILE A 689 11.40 33.99 2.46
N GLU A 690 10.59 34.02 3.54
CA GLU A 690 10.10 32.81 4.20
C GLU A 690 9.25 31.94 3.27
N LYS A 691 8.40 32.57 2.44
CA LYS A 691 7.61 31.87 1.43
C LYS A 691 8.50 31.18 0.38
N GLN A 692 9.55 31.85 -0.07
CA GLN A 692 10.48 31.27 -1.06
C GLN A 692 11.34 30.16 -0.47
N GLU A 693 11.82 30.29 0.78
CA GLU A 693 12.53 29.23 1.48
C GLU A 693 11.66 27.98 1.68
N ALA A 694 10.37 28.16 1.97
CA ALA A 694 9.42 27.05 2.04
C ALA A 694 9.27 26.35 0.67
N GLN A 695 9.10 27.11 -0.42
CA GLN A 695 9.01 26.55 -1.78
C GLN A 695 10.29 25.82 -2.19
N ALA A 696 11.47 26.36 -1.84
CA ALA A 696 12.76 25.72 -2.07
C ALA A 696 12.91 24.40 -1.31
N LYS A 697 12.44 24.34 -0.06
CA LYS A 697 12.48 23.12 0.75
C LYS A 697 11.63 22.01 0.12
N VAL A 698 10.44 22.35 -0.37
CA VAL A 698 9.56 21.41 -1.10
C VAL A 698 10.25 20.91 -2.38
N ALA A 699 10.84 21.81 -3.18
CA ALA A 699 11.54 21.43 -4.41
C ALA A 699 12.75 20.51 -4.13
N LYS A 700 13.50 20.78 -3.06
CA LYS A 700 14.65 19.94 -2.64
C LYS A 700 14.21 18.56 -2.18
N GLN A 701 13.09 18.46 -1.45
CA GLN A 701 12.53 17.18 -1.03
C GLN A 701 12.07 16.35 -2.24
N ALA A 702 11.33 16.96 -3.17
CA ALA A 702 10.91 16.30 -4.41
C ALA A 702 12.11 15.80 -5.24
N ALA A 703 13.20 16.56 -5.32
CA ALA A 703 14.43 16.12 -5.99
C ALA A 703 15.11 14.94 -5.28
N ALA A 704 15.10 14.91 -3.94
CA ALA A 704 15.65 13.82 -3.16
C ALA A 704 14.82 12.52 -3.32
N GLU A 705 13.49 12.64 -3.33
CA GLU A 705 12.57 11.53 -3.58
C GLU A 705 12.78 10.95 -4.99
N ALA A 706 12.85 11.80 -6.02
CA ALA A 706 13.14 11.36 -7.39
C ALA A 706 14.50 10.66 -7.52
N ALA A 707 15.53 11.12 -6.79
CA ALA A 707 16.84 10.46 -6.76
C ALA A 707 16.78 9.10 -6.04
N ALA A 708 15.99 8.96 -4.97
CA ALA A 708 15.79 7.72 -4.25
C ALA A 708 15.04 6.68 -5.12
N GLU A 709 13.99 7.10 -5.84
CA GLU A 709 13.28 6.25 -6.79
C GLU A 709 14.20 5.77 -7.92
N GLN A 710 15.04 6.66 -8.46
CA GLN A 710 16.01 6.28 -9.49
C GLN A 710 17.01 5.24 -8.95
N LYS A 711 17.48 5.39 -7.71
CA LYS A 711 18.37 4.41 -7.09
C LYS A 711 17.68 3.05 -6.95
N LYS A 712 16.44 3.03 -6.46
CA LYS A 712 15.63 1.80 -6.34
C LYS A 712 15.39 1.14 -7.70
N ALA A 713 15.13 1.93 -8.75
CA ALA A 713 14.99 1.41 -10.11
C ALA A 713 16.27 0.74 -10.62
N LYS A 714 17.45 1.34 -10.36
CA LYS A 714 18.76 0.75 -10.71
C LYS A 714 19.04 -0.54 -9.94
N GLU A 715 18.72 -0.58 -8.65
CA GLU A 715 18.87 -1.78 -7.82
C GLU A 715 17.95 -2.92 -8.31
N ASN A 716 16.70 -2.60 -8.66
CA ASN A 716 15.76 -3.55 -9.24
C ASN A 716 16.25 -4.08 -10.60
N ALA A 717 16.73 -3.20 -11.48
CA ALA A 717 17.29 -3.62 -12.78
C ALA A 717 18.50 -4.56 -12.60
N ALA A 718 19.40 -4.26 -11.66
CA ALA A 718 20.52 -5.13 -11.34
C ALA A 718 20.08 -6.49 -10.78
N HIS A 719 19.05 -6.51 -9.93
CA HIS A 719 18.46 -7.75 -9.41
C HIS A 719 17.83 -8.60 -10.52
N TRP A 720 17.06 -8.00 -11.43
CA TRP A 720 16.49 -8.70 -12.59
C TRP A 720 17.56 -9.28 -13.49
N LYS A 721 18.67 -8.56 -13.71
CA LYS A 721 19.83 -9.07 -14.45
C LYS A 721 20.44 -10.30 -13.78
N GLN A 722 20.62 -10.28 -12.47
CA GLN A 722 21.11 -11.45 -11.71
C GLN A 722 20.17 -12.66 -11.82
N LEU A 723 18.85 -12.44 -11.75
CA LEU A 723 17.86 -13.50 -11.94
C LEU A 723 17.89 -14.08 -13.36
N ALA A 724 18.01 -13.23 -14.38
CA ALA A 724 18.13 -13.65 -15.77
C ALA A 724 19.40 -14.48 -16.01
N ASP A 725 20.54 -14.05 -15.47
CA ASP A 725 21.80 -14.80 -15.56
C ASP A 725 21.73 -16.14 -14.81
N ALA A 726 21.11 -16.16 -13.63
CA ALA A 726 20.87 -17.40 -12.88
C ALA A 726 19.96 -18.37 -13.65
N ALA A 727 18.91 -17.86 -14.31
CA ALA A 727 18.03 -18.66 -15.15
C ALA A 727 18.76 -19.20 -16.40
N LYS A 728 19.56 -18.37 -17.07
CA LYS A 728 20.42 -18.79 -18.20
C LYS A 728 21.37 -19.91 -17.76
N LYS A 729 22.01 -19.80 -16.60
CA LYS A 729 22.90 -20.82 -16.04
C LYS A 729 22.15 -22.13 -15.72
N LYS A 730 21.00 -22.05 -15.06
CA LYS A 730 20.18 -23.23 -14.73
C LYS A 730 19.73 -23.97 -15.99
N ALA A 731 19.29 -23.24 -17.02
CA ALA A 731 18.91 -23.83 -18.30
C ALA A 731 20.08 -24.58 -18.97
N ALA A 732 21.29 -24.01 -18.95
CA ALA A 732 22.48 -24.67 -19.47
C ALA A 732 22.83 -25.95 -18.70
N ASP A 733 22.73 -25.93 -17.37
CA ASP A 733 22.97 -27.11 -16.52
C ASP A 733 21.95 -28.23 -16.78
N ASP A 734 20.68 -27.87 -16.98
CA ASP A 734 19.61 -28.83 -17.26
C ASP A 734 19.75 -29.43 -18.66
N MET A 735 20.15 -28.64 -19.67
CA MET A 735 20.50 -29.17 -21.00
C MET A 735 21.68 -30.14 -20.93
N ALA A 736 22.75 -29.80 -20.20
CA ALA A 736 23.91 -30.68 -20.03
C ALA A 736 23.54 -32.01 -19.35
N LYS A 737 22.67 -31.97 -18.33
CA LYS A 737 22.14 -33.20 -17.68
C LYS A 737 21.28 -34.02 -18.63
N ALA A 738 20.44 -33.37 -19.44
CA ALA A 738 19.61 -34.05 -20.44
C ALA A 738 20.47 -34.76 -21.49
N GLU A 739 21.52 -34.11 -21.99
CA GLU A 739 22.50 -34.74 -22.90
C GLU A 739 23.26 -35.89 -22.26
N ALA A 740 23.67 -35.77 -21.00
CA ALA A 740 24.34 -36.85 -20.29
C ALA A 740 23.41 -38.07 -20.13
N LYS A 741 22.13 -37.83 -19.82
CA LYS A 741 21.11 -38.88 -19.70
C LYS A 741 20.80 -39.55 -21.05
N SER A 742 20.76 -38.78 -22.14
CA SER A 742 20.54 -39.34 -23.48
C SER A 742 21.73 -40.19 -23.94
N LYS A 743 22.97 -39.74 -23.70
CA LYS A 743 24.19 -40.53 -23.97
C LYS A 743 24.21 -41.83 -23.19
N LYS A 744 23.86 -41.81 -21.89
CA LYS A 744 23.79 -43.02 -21.06
C LYS A 744 22.76 -44.02 -21.58
N LYS A 745 21.55 -43.55 -21.95
CA LYS A 745 20.52 -44.41 -22.55
C LYS A 745 20.97 -45.03 -23.88
N ALA A 746 21.67 -44.26 -24.71
CA ALA A 746 22.21 -44.76 -25.98
C ALA A 746 23.27 -45.84 -25.76
N GLU A 747 24.15 -45.69 -24.75
CA GLU A 747 25.11 -46.73 -24.35
C GLU A 747 24.43 -47.98 -23.81
N GLU A 748 23.40 -47.85 -22.98
CA GLU A 748 22.63 -48.99 -22.46
C GLU A 748 21.92 -49.76 -23.59
N GLN A 749 21.31 -49.05 -24.55
CA GLN A 749 20.74 -49.69 -25.74
C GLN A 749 21.79 -50.42 -26.57
N LYS A 750 22.99 -49.83 -26.73
CA LYS A 750 24.10 -50.47 -27.44
C LYS A 750 24.65 -51.72 -26.76
N LYS A 751 24.47 -51.86 -25.45
CA LYS A 751 24.83 -53.08 -24.69
C LYS A 751 23.75 -54.15 -24.76
N LEU A 752 22.51 -53.76 -25.05
CA LEU A 752 21.37 -54.68 -25.16
C LEU A 752 21.28 -55.32 -26.55
N GLN A 753 21.77 -54.62 -27.57
CA GLN A 753 22.01 -55.13 -28.93
C GLN A 753 23.31 -55.90 -28.98
#